data_AF-A0A956HBR2-F1
#
_entry.id   AF-A0A956HBR2-F1
#
_cell.length_a   1.000
_cell.length_b   1.000
_cell.length_c   1.000
_cell.angle_alpha   90.00
_cell.angle_beta   90.00
_cell.angle_gamma   90.00
#
_symmetry.space_group_name_H-M   'P 1'
#
loop_
_entity.id
_entity.type
_entity.pdbx_description
1 polymer ?
#
loop_
_entity_poly.entity_id
_entity_poly.type
_entity_poly.pdbx_seq_one_letter_code
_entity_poly.pdbx_strand_id
1 'polypeptide(L)'
;MNTPSEAGLVAPGTLDRVDFHVFVLRADRPRLQATVRRVLEAPTGGAVRAEPIGARVLLAWTEVDRLVSADPRQGTIQYRDIAAWVPVRVVGPDGRARVVAWPAYIFVDHPHTMVTGRETFGLAKELGWFDMTEETGKPWTTDVWGSQGPGTALARRRLLEVLRPERASPVDERVSTPSWLRRALLSPLTWRRVDVIGLSQLRHPARPTEAIHQAIITAPISLRSVHGVRRVPGPHTLRVHALASHPLGATLGLHPGDHAIELAFHVRADVGMDVGEVLWQAPPASRPRPRPRRRRVAIVGGGVAGLATALALSEPGVRDAWEVTVYQRGWRLGGKGASGRNTDEHMRIEEHGLHVWYGFYENAFALLRRVYAELDRAPDAPLATLEQAFHKQTYVVLCEQLRDRWARLRVDFHDNGRTPGVGPITPPLPQLAGAVIGWIGDAVATMAREGLLDREPDPLRPRALARLARRLLRAPSPRLTAIAGVPTAAILGVVVELITRAPGRRDPLRAHRFAAALLDRYRRLLWPRVEPHLERDAVRTAWVLLDQTTTILRGLLADDVLERGLSALDDEDLRAWLRRHGAREVTVVGAPTVRFLYNAGFSFQGGDPARPDFAAGAALRGLLRLLFTYKGGVVYKMNGGMGDVVFAPIYELLRRRGVRIELFHSVDDVALSADGRRVDRLDVTAQAKVRDGDYAPLIDVDGLPCWPHEPRWEQLVDGGRLRDELRARGLNLEQVSAPPFAWPHARSLQLRRGHDFDDVVLALPPDALRSMAGLPPRVRGALEHARTVATQSYQLWLTATLPELGWREPAPILGTFVDPVDTWSDMTHLLAYERQPADVRGVSYFCGVLEDAPGETVAQSHARARARGIAYVQEDLPALWPKLLTDDGRLDGSLLADARGRAGAARLDAQYFRANAHGGERYVQSISGTIRRRLKTDETGVDNLLLAGDWIDNGFNCGCIEAAVISGLQCARSIAGLDLEIPGETDAWLHQLFGRPFTRESPYRARPR
;
A
#
# COMPACT_ATOMS: atom_id res chain seq x y z
N MET A 1 -17.66 3.87 -50.07
CA MET A 1 -16.18 3.88 -50.18
C MET A 1 -15.65 4.84 -49.15
N ASN A 2 -14.63 4.45 -48.38
CA ASN A 2 -13.95 5.36 -47.45
C ASN A 2 -12.84 6.08 -48.23
N THR A 3 -12.90 7.40 -48.33
CA THR A 3 -11.86 8.22 -48.97
C THR A 3 -10.83 8.68 -47.92
N PRO A 4 -9.52 8.70 -48.24
CA PRO A 4 -8.50 9.17 -47.32
C PRO A 4 -8.55 10.69 -47.12
N SER A 5 -7.85 11.18 -46.08
CA SER A 5 -7.59 12.61 -45.85
C SER A 5 -6.72 13.18 -46.98
N GLU A 6 -7.07 14.37 -47.49
CA GLU A 6 -6.31 15.05 -48.54
C GLU A 6 -5.08 15.82 -48.02
N ALA A 7 -4.96 15.99 -46.70
CA ALA A 7 -3.91 16.79 -46.08
C ALA A 7 -2.56 16.04 -45.89
N GLY A 8 -2.62 14.71 -45.84
CA GLY A 8 -1.44 13.84 -45.67
C GLY A 8 -0.74 13.51 -46.98
N LEU A 9 0.57 13.25 -46.91
CA LEU A 9 1.35 12.74 -48.04
C LEU A 9 1.03 11.27 -48.28
N VAL A 10 1.00 10.86 -49.55
CA VAL A 10 0.76 9.47 -49.95
C VAL A 10 2.04 8.65 -49.78
N ALA A 11 1.96 7.59 -48.97
CA ALA A 11 3.04 6.61 -48.81
C ALA A 11 3.11 5.64 -50.02
N PRO A 12 4.28 5.06 -50.35
CA PRO A 12 5.58 5.24 -49.69
C PRO A 12 6.22 6.59 -49.98
N GLY A 13 6.97 7.13 -49.02
CA GLY A 13 7.74 8.37 -49.18
C GLY A 13 9.25 8.11 -49.23
N THR A 14 9.99 8.93 -49.98
CA THR A 14 11.46 8.90 -50.01
C THR A 14 12.02 10.19 -49.43
N LEU A 15 13.01 10.07 -48.56
CA LEU A 15 13.75 11.17 -47.95
C LEU A 15 15.18 11.09 -48.49
N ASP A 16 15.54 12.01 -49.37
CA ASP A 16 16.85 12.08 -49.99
C ASP A 16 17.74 13.08 -49.23
N ARG A 17 19.03 12.75 -49.11
CA ARG A 17 20.05 13.55 -48.41
C ARG A 17 19.62 13.97 -47.01
N VAL A 18 19.38 12.98 -46.17
CA VAL A 18 19.02 13.19 -44.77
C VAL A 18 20.27 13.23 -43.91
N ASP A 19 20.40 14.28 -43.11
CA ASP A 19 21.45 14.45 -42.11
C ASP A 19 20.88 14.17 -40.71
N PHE A 20 21.28 13.03 -40.13
CA PHE A 20 20.90 12.60 -38.79
C PHE A 20 22.00 12.91 -37.79
N HIS A 21 21.73 13.75 -36.80
CA HIS A 21 22.57 13.95 -35.62
C HIS A 21 21.94 13.22 -34.43
N VAL A 22 22.56 12.12 -34.02
CA VAL A 22 21.98 11.23 -33.02
C VAL A 22 22.79 11.26 -31.73
N PHE A 23 22.10 11.52 -30.63
CA PHE A 23 22.62 11.58 -29.27
C PHE A 23 22.01 10.45 -28.43
N VAL A 24 22.85 9.59 -27.87
CA VAL A 24 22.43 8.48 -27.01
C VAL A 24 22.41 8.93 -25.56
N LEU A 25 21.24 8.85 -24.93
CA LEU A 25 20.99 9.30 -23.58
C LEU A 25 20.60 8.13 -22.68
N ARG A 26 21.02 8.18 -21.41
CA ARG A 26 20.54 7.26 -20.38
C ARG A 26 19.17 7.72 -19.90
N ALA A 27 18.24 6.78 -19.86
CA ALA A 27 16.86 6.99 -19.46
C ALA A 27 16.48 6.11 -18.26
N ASP A 28 15.32 6.37 -17.67
CA ASP A 28 14.76 5.58 -16.58
C ASP A 28 13.89 4.44 -17.17
N ARG A 29 14.36 3.19 -17.05
CA ARG A 29 13.68 2.02 -17.64
C ARG A 29 12.27 1.79 -17.06
N PRO A 30 12.03 1.83 -15.74
CA PRO A 30 10.68 1.81 -15.20
C PRO A 30 9.73 2.86 -15.79
N ARG A 31 10.18 4.12 -15.93
CA ARG A 31 9.36 5.19 -16.53
C ARG A 31 9.08 4.95 -18.01
N LEU A 32 10.10 4.50 -18.76
CA LEU A 32 9.93 4.08 -20.15
C LEU A 32 8.91 2.95 -20.27
N GLN A 33 8.99 1.92 -19.41
CA GLN A 33 8.04 0.80 -19.43
C GLN A 33 6.61 1.25 -19.13
N ALA A 34 6.42 2.13 -18.15
CA ALA A 34 5.12 2.70 -17.83
C ALA A 34 4.54 3.51 -19.00
N THR A 35 5.38 4.30 -19.66
CA THR A 35 4.97 5.11 -20.82
C THR A 35 4.63 4.23 -22.03
N VAL A 36 5.47 3.24 -22.34
CA VAL A 36 5.21 2.25 -23.40
C VAL A 36 3.90 1.52 -23.15
N ARG A 37 3.63 1.07 -21.92
CA ARG A 37 2.35 0.43 -21.58
C ARG A 37 1.17 1.36 -21.79
N ARG A 38 1.28 2.60 -21.31
CA ARG A 38 0.22 3.61 -21.44
C ARG A 38 -0.12 3.92 -22.90
N VAL A 39 0.88 3.97 -23.80
CA VAL A 39 0.69 4.38 -25.20
C VAL A 39 0.42 3.20 -26.13
N LEU A 40 1.10 2.07 -25.98
CA LEU A 40 1.03 0.97 -26.96
C LEU A 40 0.20 -0.23 -26.47
N GLU A 41 0.09 -0.46 -25.16
CA GLU A 41 -0.57 -1.66 -24.61
C GLU A 41 -1.99 -1.38 -24.09
N ALA A 42 -2.12 -0.40 -23.19
CA ALA A 42 -3.39 -0.05 -22.54
C ALA A 42 -4.52 0.28 -23.54
N PRO A 43 -4.29 1.03 -24.64
CA PRO A 43 -5.35 1.28 -25.63
C PRO A 43 -5.88 0.00 -26.28
N THR A 44 -5.06 -1.05 -26.34
CA THR A 44 -5.41 -2.31 -27.01
C THR A 44 -6.10 -3.33 -26.11
N GLY A 45 -6.28 -3.03 -24.82
CA GLY A 45 -6.76 -4.00 -23.83
C GLY A 45 -5.81 -5.20 -23.65
N GLY A 46 -4.51 -5.00 -23.90
CA GLY A 46 -3.48 -6.05 -23.80
C GLY A 46 -3.30 -6.92 -25.05
N ALA A 47 -3.99 -6.62 -26.16
CA ALA A 47 -3.83 -7.33 -27.43
C ALA A 47 -2.46 -7.09 -28.09
N VAL A 48 -1.85 -5.93 -27.84
CA VAL A 48 -0.46 -5.63 -28.18
C VAL A 48 0.31 -5.44 -26.87
N ARG A 49 1.38 -6.22 -26.67
CA ARG A 49 2.26 -6.07 -25.49
C ARG A 49 3.57 -5.45 -25.91
N ALA A 50 4.08 -4.50 -25.13
CA ALA A 50 5.26 -3.74 -25.50
C ALA A 50 6.22 -3.52 -24.31
N GLU A 51 7.51 -3.73 -24.54
CA GLU A 51 8.56 -3.53 -23.53
C GLU A 51 9.80 -2.84 -24.12
N PRO A 52 10.39 -1.83 -23.44
CA PRO A 52 11.63 -1.24 -23.88
C PRO A 52 12.78 -2.24 -23.70
N ILE A 53 13.62 -2.36 -24.74
CA ILE A 53 14.74 -3.31 -24.77
C ILE A 53 15.84 -2.92 -23.77
N GLY A 54 15.93 -1.64 -23.40
CA GLY A 54 16.93 -1.13 -22.47
C GLY A 54 16.54 0.19 -21.81
N ALA A 55 17.54 0.84 -21.21
CA ALA A 55 17.40 2.12 -20.49
C ALA A 55 18.02 3.28 -21.28
N ARG A 56 17.84 3.29 -22.61
CA ARG A 56 18.44 4.29 -23.50
C ARG A 56 17.41 4.87 -24.45
N VAL A 57 17.56 6.16 -24.72
CA VAL A 57 16.81 6.92 -25.72
C VAL A 57 17.80 7.44 -26.76
N LEU A 58 17.46 7.31 -28.03
CA LEU A 58 18.21 7.91 -29.13
C LEU A 58 17.51 9.21 -29.52
N LEU A 59 18.08 10.33 -29.14
CA LEU A 59 17.60 11.65 -29.54
C LEU A 59 18.19 12.00 -30.90
N ALA A 60 17.38 11.99 -31.95
CA ALA A 60 17.78 12.35 -33.30
C ALA A 60 17.35 13.77 -33.62
N TRP A 61 18.28 14.56 -34.14
CA TRP A 61 18.06 15.85 -34.79
C TRP A 61 18.30 15.66 -36.26
N THR A 62 17.26 15.80 -37.07
CA THR A 62 17.25 15.38 -38.47
C THR A 62 17.00 16.58 -39.36
N GLU A 63 17.81 16.74 -40.40
CA GLU A 63 17.56 17.66 -41.50
C GLU A 63 17.28 16.87 -42.77
N VAL A 64 16.14 17.11 -43.40
CA VAL A 64 15.69 16.40 -44.60
C VAL A 64 15.65 17.41 -45.74
N ASP A 65 16.60 17.28 -46.68
CA ASP A 65 16.67 18.14 -47.87
C ASP A 65 15.44 17.96 -48.77
N ARG A 66 15.01 16.71 -48.98
CA ARG A 66 13.98 16.39 -49.96
C ARG A 66 13.17 15.16 -49.56
N LEU A 67 11.96 15.39 -49.08
CA LEU A 67 10.91 14.39 -48.93
C LEU A 67 10.03 14.39 -50.18
N VAL A 68 9.80 13.22 -50.78
CA VAL A 68 8.94 13.01 -51.95
C VAL A 68 7.82 12.04 -51.58
N SER A 69 6.59 12.39 -51.95
CA SER A 69 5.39 11.54 -51.83
C SER A 69 5.27 10.58 -53.02
N ALA A 70 4.54 9.47 -52.84
CA ALA A 70 4.17 8.59 -53.94
C ALA A 70 3.24 9.27 -54.96
N ASP A 71 2.48 10.30 -54.54
CA ASP A 71 1.74 11.16 -55.47
C ASP A 71 2.63 12.33 -55.90
N PRO A 72 3.12 12.35 -57.16
CA PRO A 72 4.03 13.39 -57.63
C PRO A 72 3.39 14.78 -57.64
N ARG A 73 2.06 14.89 -57.60
CA ARG A 73 1.34 16.17 -57.56
C ARG A 73 1.50 16.89 -56.21
N GLN A 74 1.88 16.17 -55.15
CA GLN A 74 2.09 16.75 -53.81
C GLN A 74 3.47 17.43 -53.64
N GLY A 75 4.30 17.43 -54.69
CA GLY A 75 5.58 18.13 -54.70
C GLY A 75 6.63 17.53 -53.76
N THR A 76 7.63 18.35 -53.40
CA THR A 76 8.73 17.96 -52.50
C THR A 76 8.78 18.86 -51.28
N ILE A 77 9.07 18.29 -50.11
CA ILE A 77 9.13 19.01 -48.84
C ILE A 77 10.54 18.98 -48.29
N GLN A 78 11.06 20.13 -47.88
CA GLN A 78 12.23 20.23 -47.01
C GLN A 78 11.72 20.45 -45.58
N TYR A 79 12.24 19.69 -44.62
CA TYR A 79 11.82 19.82 -43.23
C TYR A 79 12.88 19.32 -42.26
N ARG A 80 12.72 19.63 -40.98
CA ARG A 80 13.55 19.14 -39.89
C ARG A 80 12.69 18.44 -38.85
N ASP A 81 13.26 17.44 -38.19
CA ASP A 81 12.60 16.77 -37.06
C ASP A 81 13.52 16.45 -35.89
N ILE A 82 12.94 16.51 -34.69
CA ILE A 82 13.61 16.16 -33.44
C ILE A 82 12.82 15.04 -32.79
N ALA A 83 13.41 13.86 -32.64
CA ALA A 83 12.71 12.67 -32.21
C ALA A 83 13.46 11.89 -31.12
N ALA A 84 12.74 11.51 -30.07
CA ALA A 84 13.24 10.66 -28.99
C ALA A 84 12.84 9.20 -29.26
N TRP A 85 13.72 8.46 -29.94
CA TRP A 85 13.49 7.08 -30.34
C TRP A 85 13.85 6.09 -29.23
N VAL A 86 12.94 5.15 -28.99
CA VAL A 86 13.09 4.07 -28.01
C VAL A 86 12.99 2.73 -28.74
N PRO A 87 14.00 1.85 -28.65
CA PRO A 87 13.88 0.47 -29.12
C PRO A 87 12.93 -0.33 -28.22
N VAL A 88 11.87 -0.87 -28.81
CA VAL A 88 10.81 -1.59 -28.11
C VAL A 88 10.65 -2.98 -28.72
N ARG A 89 10.51 -4.00 -27.87
CA ARG A 89 10.03 -5.32 -28.27
C ARG A 89 8.51 -5.33 -28.15
N VAL A 90 7.84 -5.64 -29.25
CA VAL A 90 6.38 -5.68 -29.35
C VAL A 90 5.93 -7.08 -29.70
N VAL A 91 4.89 -7.57 -29.03
CA VAL A 91 4.19 -8.82 -29.34
C VAL A 91 2.78 -8.46 -29.81
N GLY A 92 2.48 -8.76 -31.07
CA GLY A 92 1.17 -8.48 -31.66
C GLY A 92 0.11 -9.53 -31.30
N PRO A 93 -1.14 -9.34 -31.76
CA PRO A 93 -2.24 -10.29 -31.53
C PRO A 93 -1.99 -11.68 -32.14
N ASP A 94 -1.12 -11.75 -33.15
CA ASP A 94 -0.64 -12.98 -33.79
C ASP A 94 0.39 -13.76 -32.93
N GLY A 95 0.75 -13.23 -31.76
CA GLY A 95 1.76 -13.79 -30.86
C GLY A 95 3.20 -13.61 -31.33
N ARG A 96 3.45 -12.95 -32.47
CA ARG A 96 4.80 -12.77 -33.00
C ARG A 96 5.50 -11.58 -32.34
N ALA A 97 6.73 -11.80 -31.89
CA ALA A 97 7.56 -10.75 -31.32
C ALA A 97 8.38 -10.04 -32.42
N ARG A 98 8.35 -8.71 -32.43
CA ARG A 98 9.11 -7.83 -33.33
C ARG A 98 9.91 -6.82 -32.52
N VAL A 99 11.06 -6.38 -33.03
CA VAL A 99 11.81 -5.25 -32.48
C VAL A 99 11.54 -4.05 -33.37
N VAL A 100 11.00 -2.98 -32.78
CA VAL A 100 10.54 -1.78 -33.48
C VAL A 100 11.11 -0.52 -32.81
N ALA A 101 11.19 0.57 -33.55
CA ALA A 101 11.54 1.88 -33.04
C ALA A 101 10.27 2.69 -32.75
N TRP A 102 10.09 3.10 -31.49
CA TRP A 102 8.96 3.92 -31.08
C TRP A 102 9.44 5.35 -30.78
N PRO A 103 8.92 6.39 -31.45
CA PRO A 103 9.25 7.77 -31.12
C PRO A 103 8.36 8.24 -29.98
N ALA A 104 8.90 8.28 -28.76
CA ALA A 104 8.14 8.69 -27.58
C ALA A 104 7.71 10.17 -27.66
N TYR A 105 8.55 10.98 -28.31
CA TYR A 105 8.27 12.36 -28.70
C TYR A 105 8.85 12.58 -30.09
N ILE A 106 8.15 13.32 -30.93
CA ILE A 106 8.64 13.72 -32.25
C ILE A 106 8.08 15.09 -32.64
N PHE A 107 8.96 16.02 -32.94
CA PHE A 107 8.63 17.38 -33.31
C PHE A 107 9.07 17.63 -34.74
N VAL A 108 8.28 18.37 -35.51
CA VAL A 108 8.59 18.74 -36.90
C VAL A 108 8.32 20.23 -37.13
N ASP A 109 9.02 20.84 -38.08
CA ASP A 109 8.79 22.25 -38.44
C ASP A 109 7.87 22.42 -39.67
N HIS A 110 7.39 21.31 -40.25
CA HIS A 110 6.50 21.32 -41.42
C HIS A 110 5.13 20.65 -41.13
N PRO A 111 4.00 21.34 -41.38
CA PRO A 111 2.67 20.84 -41.01
C PRO A 111 2.24 19.58 -41.79
N HIS A 112 2.57 19.47 -43.07
CA HIS A 112 2.21 18.26 -43.85
C HIS A 112 2.87 16.99 -43.28
N THR A 113 4.12 17.09 -42.81
CA THR A 113 4.79 15.92 -42.22
C THR A 113 4.24 15.58 -40.84
N MET A 114 3.70 16.57 -40.11
CA MET A 114 2.98 16.36 -38.85
C MET A 114 1.70 15.56 -39.10
N VAL A 115 0.84 16.05 -40.00
CA VAL A 115 -0.45 15.40 -40.33
C VAL A 115 -0.22 13.99 -40.84
N THR A 116 0.70 13.81 -41.79
CA THR A 116 1.05 12.48 -42.33
C THR A 116 1.53 11.52 -41.23
N GLY A 117 2.41 11.97 -40.34
CA GLY A 117 2.89 11.11 -39.25
C GLY A 117 1.75 10.66 -38.32
N ARG A 118 0.85 11.59 -37.95
CA ARG A 118 -0.25 11.31 -37.02
C ARG A 118 -1.34 10.45 -37.64
N GLU A 119 -1.81 10.79 -38.83
CA GLU A 119 -2.97 10.17 -39.47
C GLU A 119 -2.62 8.87 -40.19
N THR A 120 -1.46 8.80 -40.84
CA THR A 120 -1.05 7.64 -41.64
C THR A 120 -0.30 6.59 -40.82
N PHE A 121 0.57 7.03 -39.90
CA PHE A 121 1.52 6.15 -39.21
C PHE A 121 1.33 6.09 -37.68
N GLY A 122 0.41 6.87 -37.11
CA GLY A 122 0.19 6.94 -35.66
C GLY A 122 1.37 7.52 -34.86
N LEU A 123 2.28 8.23 -35.52
CA LEU A 123 3.40 8.91 -34.88
C LEU A 123 2.90 10.23 -34.31
N ALA A 124 3.07 10.43 -33.00
CA ALA A 124 2.59 11.61 -32.27
C ALA A 124 3.42 12.87 -32.58
N LYS A 125 3.43 13.28 -33.86
CA LYS A 125 4.12 14.48 -34.32
C LYS A 125 3.43 15.73 -33.81
N GLU A 126 4.25 16.69 -33.42
CA GLU A 126 3.86 18.03 -33.00
C GLU A 126 4.70 19.08 -33.72
N LEU A 127 4.20 20.31 -33.81
CA LEU A 127 4.97 21.41 -34.38
C LEU A 127 6.05 21.87 -33.40
N GLY A 128 7.26 22.12 -33.94
CA GLY A 128 8.38 22.68 -33.20
C GLY A 128 9.18 23.67 -34.05
N TRP A 129 10.07 24.40 -33.38
CA TRP A 129 11.02 25.29 -34.02
C TRP A 129 12.42 24.94 -33.58
N PHE A 130 13.33 24.87 -34.55
CA PHE A 130 14.68 24.36 -34.33
C PHE A 130 15.72 25.38 -34.78
N ASP A 131 16.70 25.62 -33.91
CA ASP A 131 17.96 26.27 -34.26
C ASP A 131 19.05 25.21 -34.26
N MET A 132 19.62 24.96 -35.45
CA MET A 132 20.69 23.99 -35.69
C MET A 132 21.95 24.69 -36.23
N THR A 133 22.19 25.95 -35.83
CA THR A 133 23.34 26.74 -36.30
C THR A 133 24.68 25.99 -36.21
N GLU A 134 25.54 26.15 -37.21
CA GLU A 134 26.93 25.65 -37.17
C GLU A 134 27.88 26.57 -36.40
N GLU A 135 27.40 27.70 -35.88
CA GLU A 135 28.20 28.66 -35.14
C GLU A 135 28.80 28.04 -33.86
N THR A 136 30.12 28.13 -33.74
CA THR A 136 30.88 27.50 -32.65
C THR A 136 30.44 28.05 -31.30
N GLY A 137 30.22 27.16 -30.32
CA GLY A 137 29.79 27.53 -28.96
C GLY A 137 28.29 27.82 -28.80
N LYS A 138 27.52 28.00 -29.88
CA LYS A 138 26.05 28.14 -29.77
C LYS A 138 25.36 26.78 -29.60
N PRO A 139 24.40 26.66 -28.66
CA PRO A 139 23.65 25.43 -28.48
C PRO A 139 22.63 25.25 -29.60
N TRP A 140 22.33 24.00 -29.91
CA TRP A 140 21.16 23.69 -30.74
C TRP A 140 19.92 23.70 -29.88
N THR A 141 18.82 24.25 -30.39
CA THR A 141 17.64 24.51 -29.56
C THR A 141 16.34 24.01 -30.19
N THR A 142 15.45 23.46 -29.34
CA THR A 142 14.11 23.01 -29.73
C THR A 142 13.09 23.76 -28.90
N ASP A 143 12.27 24.57 -29.55
CA ASP A 143 11.08 25.18 -28.96
C ASP A 143 9.82 24.43 -29.38
N VAL A 144 8.84 24.37 -28.49
CA VAL A 144 7.53 23.74 -28.71
C VAL A 144 6.41 24.63 -28.19
N TRP A 145 5.17 24.32 -28.53
CA TRP A 145 4.02 24.88 -27.82
C TRP A 145 3.91 24.23 -26.43
N GLY A 146 4.26 24.97 -25.39
CA GLY A 146 4.37 24.46 -24.03
C GLY A 146 3.61 25.25 -22.97
N SER A 147 3.06 24.52 -21.99
CA SER A 147 2.51 25.06 -20.74
C SER A 147 3.40 24.71 -19.55
N GLN A 148 3.41 25.57 -18.52
CA GLN A 148 4.18 25.36 -17.28
C GLN A 148 3.35 24.68 -16.18
N GLY A 149 2.03 24.65 -16.31
CA GLY A 149 1.11 24.01 -15.37
C GLY A 149 -0.36 24.24 -15.71
N PRO A 150 -1.29 23.70 -14.92
CA PRO A 150 -2.73 23.97 -15.04
C PRO A 150 -3.01 25.48 -15.05
N GLY A 151 -3.91 25.93 -15.91
CA GLY A 151 -4.29 27.36 -16.04
C GLY A 151 -3.25 28.26 -16.73
N THR A 152 -2.06 27.76 -17.08
CA THR A 152 -1.05 28.56 -17.81
C THR A 152 -1.33 28.58 -19.31
N ALA A 153 -1.16 29.74 -19.94
CA ALA A 153 -1.32 29.89 -21.38
C ALA A 153 -0.29 29.05 -22.15
N LEU A 154 -0.75 28.40 -23.22
CA LEU A 154 0.12 27.71 -24.17
C LEU A 154 0.94 28.77 -24.93
N ALA A 155 2.27 28.68 -24.84
CA ALA A 155 3.18 29.62 -25.48
C ALA A 155 4.35 28.87 -26.14
N ARG A 156 5.01 29.49 -27.12
CA ARG A 156 6.27 28.95 -27.65
C ARG A 156 7.34 29.00 -26.56
N ARG A 157 7.87 27.85 -26.17
CA ARG A 157 8.83 27.71 -25.07
C ARG A 157 9.93 26.72 -25.41
N ARG A 158 11.11 26.97 -24.88
CA ARG A 158 12.27 26.07 -24.97
C ARG A 158 11.96 24.74 -24.28
N LEU A 159 12.24 23.62 -24.95
CA LEU A 159 12.15 22.27 -24.40
C LEU A 159 13.54 21.63 -24.26
N LEU A 160 14.37 21.69 -25.32
CA LEU A 160 15.68 21.03 -25.36
C LEU A 160 16.78 21.99 -25.82
N GLU A 161 17.98 21.81 -25.27
CA GLU A 161 19.21 22.38 -25.81
C GLU A 161 20.33 21.34 -25.86
N VAL A 162 21.02 21.23 -27.00
CA VAL A 162 22.28 20.46 -27.08
C VAL A 162 23.44 21.44 -26.95
N LEU A 163 24.09 21.43 -25.80
CA LEU A 163 25.26 22.25 -25.50
C LEU A 163 26.49 21.60 -26.16
N ARG A 164 27.14 22.35 -27.05
CA ARG A 164 28.32 21.90 -27.81
C ARG A 164 29.58 22.56 -27.25
N PRO A 165 30.72 21.85 -27.17
CA PRO A 165 31.96 22.41 -26.65
C PRO A 165 32.55 23.48 -27.59
N GLU A 166 33.17 24.53 -27.03
CA GLU A 166 33.78 25.65 -27.78
C GLU A 166 35.02 25.25 -28.62
N ARG A 167 35.69 24.15 -28.25
CA ARG A 167 36.79 23.55 -29.02
C ARG A 167 36.61 22.04 -29.09
N ALA A 168 36.72 21.47 -30.28
CA ALA A 168 36.81 20.02 -30.45
C ALA A 168 38.17 19.55 -29.90
N SER A 169 38.15 18.78 -28.80
CA SER A 169 39.36 18.10 -28.33
C SER A 169 39.80 17.04 -29.36
N PRO A 170 41.11 16.85 -29.61
CA PRO A 170 41.59 15.73 -30.41
C PRO A 170 41.14 14.42 -29.76
N VAL A 171 40.62 13.50 -30.55
CA VAL A 171 40.15 12.21 -30.05
C VAL A 171 41.36 11.32 -29.77
N ASP A 172 41.51 10.85 -28.53
CA ASP A 172 42.28 9.65 -28.26
C ASP A 172 41.48 8.45 -28.81
N GLU A 173 41.96 7.84 -29.91
CA GLU A 173 41.31 6.70 -30.59
C GLU A 173 41.14 5.46 -29.69
N ARG A 174 41.64 5.50 -28.44
CA ARG A 174 41.64 4.37 -27.50
C ARG A 174 40.49 4.31 -26.49
N VAL A 175 39.46 5.17 -26.59
CA VAL A 175 38.23 4.96 -25.79
C VAL A 175 37.37 3.88 -26.47
N SER A 176 37.42 2.67 -25.90
CA SER A 176 36.77 1.48 -26.45
C SER A 176 35.26 1.67 -26.63
N THR A 177 34.81 1.66 -27.89
CA THR A 177 33.39 1.48 -28.19
C THR A 177 33.02 0.06 -27.78
N PRO A 178 32.01 -0.16 -26.92
CA PRO A 178 31.58 -1.50 -26.56
C PRO A 178 31.31 -2.34 -27.81
N SER A 179 31.83 -3.57 -27.86
CA SER A 179 31.80 -4.43 -29.06
C SER A 179 30.40 -4.66 -29.63
N TRP A 180 29.37 -4.64 -28.79
CA TRP A 180 27.96 -4.73 -29.19
C TRP A 180 27.49 -3.50 -29.99
N LEU A 181 27.96 -2.30 -29.60
CA LEU A 181 27.62 -1.03 -30.23
C LEU A 181 28.35 -0.87 -31.56
N ARG A 182 29.60 -1.35 -31.62
CA ARG A 182 30.40 -1.46 -32.85
C ARG A 182 29.77 -2.42 -33.86
N ARG A 183 29.20 -3.55 -33.42
CA ARG A 183 28.43 -4.48 -34.27
C ARG A 183 27.07 -3.93 -34.68
N ALA A 184 26.37 -3.22 -33.79
CA ALA A 184 25.05 -2.67 -34.06
C ALA A 184 25.10 -1.50 -35.06
N LEU A 185 26.04 -0.55 -34.91
CA LEU A 185 26.14 0.67 -35.72
C LEU A 185 26.88 0.50 -37.06
N LEU A 186 27.84 -0.42 -37.18
CA LEU A 186 28.68 -0.58 -38.38
C LEU A 186 28.33 -1.81 -39.22
N SER A 187 27.31 -2.58 -38.85
CA SER A 187 26.79 -3.66 -39.69
C SER A 187 25.76 -3.08 -40.67
N PRO A 188 26.07 -2.97 -41.98
CA PRO A 188 25.09 -2.53 -42.98
C PRO A 188 23.88 -3.49 -43.09
N LEU A 189 23.94 -4.67 -42.48
CA LEU A 189 22.84 -5.64 -42.43
C LEU A 189 21.78 -5.31 -41.36
N THR A 190 22.12 -4.58 -40.29
CA THR A 190 21.19 -4.29 -39.17
C THR A 190 20.36 -3.01 -39.36
N TRP A 191 20.76 -2.10 -40.26
CA TRP A 191 20.02 -0.85 -40.53
C TRP A 191 19.30 -0.82 -41.88
N ARG A 192 19.37 -1.90 -42.67
CA ARG A 192 18.68 -1.97 -43.97
C ARG A 192 17.19 -1.71 -43.87
N ARG A 193 16.56 -2.14 -42.77
CA ARG A 193 15.14 -1.92 -42.48
C ARG A 193 14.87 -1.98 -40.98
N VAL A 194 14.20 -0.97 -40.43
CA VAL A 194 13.71 -0.91 -39.05
C VAL A 194 12.24 -0.50 -39.08
N ASP A 195 11.37 -1.28 -38.46
CA ASP A 195 9.96 -0.91 -38.38
C ASP A 195 9.77 0.14 -37.28
N VAL A 196 9.01 1.19 -37.56
CA VAL A 196 8.49 2.11 -36.56
C VAL A 196 7.10 1.69 -36.12
N ILE A 197 6.72 2.06 -34.90
CA ILE A 197 5.37 1.80 -34.36
C ILE A 197 4.73 3.08 -33.83
N GLY A 198 3.43 3.22 -34.05
CA GLY A 198 2.64 4.36 -33.60
C GLY A 198 1.21 3.98 -33.20
N LEU A 199 0.58 4.84 -32.41
CA LEU A 199 -0.84 4.76 -32.04
C LEU A 199 -1.59 5.84 -32.82
N SER A 200 -2.38 5.44 -33.82
CA SER A 200 -3.29 6.34 -34.52
C SER A 200 -4.58 6.47 -33.72
N GLN A 201 -4.95 7.70 -33.35
CA GLN A 201 -6.14 8.00 -32.55
C GLN A 201 -6.82 9.28 -33.02
N LEU A 202 -8.14 9.24 -33.18
CA LEU A 202 -8.99 10.41 -33.36
C LEU A 202 -10.03 10.46 -32.24
N ARG A 203 -10.18 11.61 -31.59
CA ARG A 203 -11.12 11.79 -30.47
C ARG A 203 -12.56 11.73 -30.96
N HIS A 204 -13.44 11.13 -30.17
CA HIS A 204 -14.86 11.09 -30.49
C HIS A 204 -15.53 12.45 -30.25
N PRO A 205 -16.23 13.04 -31.24
CA PRO A 205 -16.75 14.41 -31.14
C PRO A 205 -17.82 14.57 -30.05
N ALA A 206 -18.67 13.55 -29.83
CA ALA A 206 -19.69 13.58 -28.78
C ALA A 206 -19.27 12.96 -27.42
N ARG A 207 -18.06 12.37 -27.34
CA ARG A 207 -17.59 11.63 -26.16
C ARG A 207 -16.11 11.98 -25.97
N PRO A 208 -15.81 13.11 -25.31
CA PRO A 208 -14.47 13.67 -25.32
C PRO A 208 -13.43 12.75 -24.68
N THR A 209 -13.81 11.74 -23.89
CA THR A 209 -12.90 10.76 -23.28
C THR A 209 -12.66 9.51 -24.13
N GLU A 210 -13.30 9.37 -25.30
CA GLU A 210 -13.20 8.19 -26.16
C GLU A 210 -12.56 8.52 -27.51
N ALA A 211 -12.09 7.49 -28.22
CA ALA A 211 -11.59 7.60 -29.58
C ALA A 211 -12.64 7.08 -30.58
N ILE A 212 -12.93 7.84 -31.64
CA ILE A 212 -13.77 7.37 -32.76
C ILE A 212 -12.97 6.45 -33.70
N HIS A 213 -11.66 6.63 -33.74
CA HIS A 213 -10.71 5.77 -34.44
C HIS A 213 -9.53 5.47 -33.53
N GLN A 214 -9.09 4.22 -33.50
CA GLN A 214 -7.93 3.79 -32.74
C GLN A 214 -7.26 2.57 -33.39
N ALA A 215 -5.97 2.66 -33.69
CA ALA A 215 -5.18 1.58 -34.27
C ALA A 215 -3.70 1.65 -33.86
N ILE A 216 -3.04 0.50 -33.75
CA ILE A 216 -1.58 0.38 -33.69
C ILE A 216 -1.08 0.11 -35.10
N ILE A 217 -0.23 0.99 -35.60
CA ILE A 217 0.32 0.94 -36.96
C ILE A 217 1.82 0.71 -36.87
N THR A 218 2.33 -0.20 -37.68
CA THR A 218 3.77 -0.39 -37.89
C THR A 218 4.15 -0.04 -39.32
N ALA A 219 5.21 0.72 -39.53
CA ALA A 219 5.65 1.10 -40.87
C ALA A 219 7.16 0.87 -41.03
N PRO A 220 7.62 0.25 -42.14
CA PRO A 220 9.04 0.05 -42.35
C PRO A 220 9.76 1.35 -42.72
N ILE A 221 10.88 1.61 -42.05
CA ILE A 221 11.89 2.58 -42.49
C ILE A 221 13.03 1.81 -43.12
N SER A 222 13.28 2.06 -44.41
CA SER A 222 14.27 1.37 -45.22
C SER A 222 15.45 2.30 -45.53
N LEU A 223 16.67 1.91 -45.17
CA LEU A 223 17.87 2.67 -45.50
C LEU A 223 18.28 2.37 -46.94
N ARG A 224 18.16 3.36 -47.83
CA ARG A 224 18.37 3.19 -49.29
C ARG A 224 19.85 3.32 -49.65
N SER A 225 20.52 4.33 -49.13
CA SER A 225 21.93 4.60 -49.35
C SER A 225 22.53 5.23 -48.08
N VAL A 226 23.83 5.05 -47.85
CA VAL A 226 24.57 5.73 -46.78
C VAL A 226 25.71 6.48 -47.43
N HIS A 227 25.69 7.81 -47.29
CA HIS A 227 26.68 8.72 -47.87
C HIS A 227 27.84 8.99 -46.90
N GLY A 228 27.62 8.86 -45.59
CA GLY A 228 28.67 8.97 -44.59
C GLY A 228 28.20 8.70 -43.17
N VAL A 229 29.10 8.18 -42.33
CA VAL A 229 28.88 8.02 -40.88
C VAL A 229 30.12 8.51 -40.16
N ARG A 230 29.97 9.47 -39.24
CA ARG A 230 31.06 9.98 -38.41
C ARG A 230 30.65 10.07 -36.95
N ARG A 231 31.56 9.75 -36.04
CA ARG A 231 31.38 10.04 -34.61
C ARG A 231 31.60 11.53 -34.38
N VAL A 232 30.75 12.17 -33.57
CA VAL A 232 30.93 13.57 -33.19
C VAL A 232 31.76 13.63 -31.90
N PRO A 233 32.95 14.25 -31.91
CA PRO A 233 33.86 14.27 -30.76
C PRO A 233 33.50 15.35 -29.72
N GLY A 234 33.87 15.11 -28.46
CA GLY A 234 33.71 16.06 -27.34
C GLY A 234 32.61 15.67 -26.34
N PRO A 235 32.68 16.18 -25.10
CA PRO A 235 31.56 16.06 -24.16
C PRO A 235 30.39 16.89 -24.69
N HIS A 236 29.25 16.26 -24.88
CA HIS A 236 28.00 16.95 -25.21
C HIS A 236 27.06 16.83 -24.02
N THR A 237 26.32 17.91 -23.75
CA THR A 237 25.32 17.94 -22.70
C THR A 237 23.96 18.27 -23.33
N LEU A 238 22.94 17.48 -22.99
CA LEU A 238 21.55 17.83 -23.28
C LEU A 238 20.97 18.56 -22.07
N ARG A 239 20.56 19.82 -22.24
CA ARG A 239 19.75 20.54 -21.25
C ARG A 239 18.28 20.37 -21.54
N VAL A 240 17.52 19.95 -20.54
CA VAL A 240 16.06 19.75 -20.60
C VAL A 240 15.37 20.85 -19.79
N HIS A 241 14.37 21.49 -20.39
CA HIS A 241 13.57 22.54 -19.75
C HIS A 241 12.25 22.00 -19.21
N ALA A 242 11.80 22.54 -18.08
CA ALA A 242 10.58 22.08 -17.42
C ALA A 242 9.33 22.60 -18.13
N LEU A 243 8.55 21.69 -18.74
CA LEU A 243 7.22 21.97 -19.30
C LEU A 243 6.23 20.90 -18.83
N ALA A 244 5.11 21.32 -18.24
CA ALA A 244 4.05 20.42 -17.77
C ALA A 244 3.38 19.67 -18.93
N SER A 245 3.19 20.36 -20.05
CA SER A 245 2.72 19.79 -21.32
C SER A 245 3.63 18.69 -21.90
N HIS A 246 4.93 18.73 -21.61
CA HIS A 246 5.95 17.82 -22.15
C HIS A 246 6.81 17.25 -21.02
N PRO A 247 6.26 16.39 -20.15
CA PRO A 247 6.92 15.99 -18.92
C PRO A 247 7.96 14.89 -19.17
N LEU A 248 9.06 15.23 -19.86
CA LEU A 248 10.14 14.30 -20.25
C LEU A 248 10.74 13.56 -19.04
N GLY A 249 10.77 14.20 -17.86
CA GLY A 249 11.18 13.57 -16.61
C GLY A 249 10.22 12.46 -16.17
N ALA A 250 8.91 12.66 -16.32
CA ALA A 250 7.89 11.67 -15.96
C ALA A 250 7.84 10.50 -16.95
N THR A 251 8.10 10.76 -18.24
CA THR A 251 7.95 9.76 -19.32
C THR A 251 9.25 9.01 -19.64
N LEU A 252 10.37 9.72 -19.79
CA LEU A 252 11.67 9.15 -20.18
C LEU A 252 12.67 9.08 -19.01
N GLY A 253 12.42 9.79 -17.91
CA GLY A 253 13.40 9.98 -16.84
C GLY A 253 14.42 11.10 -17.11
N LEU A 254 14.20 11.88 -18.17
CA LEU A 254 15.02 13.06 -18.49
C LEU A 254 14.47 14.27 -17.73
N HIS A 255 14.83 14.38 -16.46
CA HIS A 255 14.39 15.48 -15.58
C HIS A 255 14.90 16.85 -16.06
N PRO A 256 14.24 17.97 -15.73
CA PRO A 256 14.77 19.29 -16.05
C PRO A 256 16.20 19.46 -15.52
N GLY A 257 17.08 20.01 -16.35
CA GLY A 257 18.52 20.13 -16.07
C GLY A 257 19.41 19.46 -17.13
N ASP A 258 20.68 19.32 -16.79
CA ASP A 258 21.75 18.88 -17.70
C ASP A 258 21.97 17.36 -17.65
N HIS A 259 22.01 16.73 -18.82
CA HIS A 259 22.21 15.30 -19.01
C HIS A 259 23.44 15.04 -19.88
N ALA A 260 24.28 14.10 -19.44
CA ALA A 260 25.42 13.66 -20.23
C ALA A 260 24.96 12.84 -21.44
N ILE A 261 25.48 13.17 -22.61
CA ILE A 261 25.30 12.36 -23.82
C ILE A 261 26.37 11.26 -23.83
N GLU A 262 25.94 9.99 -23.80
CA GLU A 262 26.84 8.82 -23.76
C GLU A 262 27.60 8.65 -25.09
N LEU A 263 26.93 8.95 -26.20
CA LEU A 263 27.49 8.85 -27.55
C LEU A 263 26.81 9.84 -28.49
N ALA A 264 27.58 10.48 -29.37
CA ALA A 264 27.07 11.32 -30.45
C ALA A 264 27.63 10.84 -31.80
N PHE A 265 26.77 10.73 -32.81
CA PHE A 265 27.16 10.38 -34.17
C PHE A 265 26.30 11.11 -35.20
N HIS A 266 26.90 11.33 -36.37
CA HIS A 266 26.26 11.96 -37.52
C HIS A 266 26.22 10.95 -38.67
N VAL A 267 25.04 10.80 -39.28
CA VAL A 267 24.80 9.91 -40.42
C VAL A 267 24.19 10.72 -41.54
N ARG A 268 24.75 10.63 -42.74
CA ARG A 268 24.15 11.14 -43.96
C ARG A 268 23.67 9.98 -44.83
N ALA A 269 22.39 9.96 -45.19
CA ALA A 269 21.78 8.82 -45.86
C ALA A 269 20.53 9.19 -46.67
N ASP A 270 20.10 8.32 -47.58
CA ASP A 270 18.75 8.36 -48.16
C ASP A 270 17.88 7.28 -47.48
N VAL A 271 16.65 7.64 -47.13
CA VAL A 271 15.75 6.82 -46.33
C VAL A 271 14.38 6.70 -47.01
N GLY A 272 13.77 5.53 -47.01
CA GLY A 272 12.39 5.31 -47.42
C GLY A 272 11.49 5.09 -46.21
N MET A 273 10.29 5.67 -46.21
CA MET A 273 9.19 5.28 -45.34
C MET A 273 8.17 4.52 -46.19
N ASP A 274 8.06 3.22 -45.96
CA ASP A 274 7.19 2.34 -46.75
C ASP A 274 5.73 2.39 -46.25
N VAL A 275 4.82 1.68 -46.94
CA VAL A 275 3.41 1.58 -46.56
C VAL A 275 3.27 0.88 -45.20
N GLY A 276 2.45 1.44 -44.31
CA GLY A 276 2.20 0.89 -42.98
C GLY A 276 1.27 -0.34 -42.98
N GLU A 277 1.46 -1.20 -41.99
CA GLU A 277 0.61 -2.34 -41.62
C GLU A 277 -0.15 -2.00 -40.34
N VAL A 278 -1.45 -2.29 -40.30
CA VAL A 278 -2.25 -2.19 -39.08
C VAL A 278 -2.03 -3.45 -38.24
N LEU A 279 -1.25 -3.33 -37.17
CA LEU A 279 -0.96 -4.44 -36.25
C LEU A 279 -2.17 -4.79 -35.38
N TRP A 280 -2.97 -3.78 -35.03
CA TRP A 280 -4.21 -3.93 -34.27
C TRP A 280 -5.12 -2.74 -34.53
N GLN A 281 -6.44 -2.97 -34.58
CA GLN A 281 -7.43 -1.91 -34.71
C GLN A 281 -8.60 -2.18 -33.78
N ALA A 282 -9.08 -1.13 -33.11
CA ALA A 282 -10.30 -1.21 -32.32
C ALA A 282 -11.50 -1.51 -33.23
N PRO A 283 -12.50 -2.30 -32.76
CA PRO A 283 -13.74 -2.49 -33.51
C PRO A 283 -14.38 -1.14 -33.87
N PRO A 284 -15.12 -1.04 -35.00
CA PRO A 284 -15.86 0.17 -35.34
C PRO A 284 -16.73 0.60 -34.16
N ALA A 285 -16.71 1.89 -33.82
CA ALA A 285 -17.59 2.45 -32.79
C ALA A 285 -19.04 2.11 -33.16
N SER A 286 -19.64 1.12 -32.49
CA SER A 286 -20.98 0.65 -32.81
C SER A 286 -21.99 1.78 -32.65
N ARG A 287 -23.06 1.78 -33.48
CA ARG A 287 -24.29 2.56 -33.25
C ARG A 287 -24.69 2.47 -31.76
N PRO A 288 -25.27 3.53 -31.18
CA PRO A 288 -25.54 3.58 -29.74
C PRO A 288 -26.35 2.36 -29.33
N ARG A 289 -25.72 1.46 -28.57
CA ARG A 289 -26.50 0.57 -27.73
C ARG A 289 -27.17 1.48 -26.69
N PRO A 290 -28.47 1.29 -26.38
CA PRO A 290 -29.02 1.93 -25.18
C PRO A 290 -28.07 1.65 -24.02
N ARG A 291 -27.69 2.68 -23.26
CA ARG A 291 -26.78 2.50 -22.12
C ARG A 291 -27.33 1.33 -21.30
N PRO A 292 -26.57 0.23 -21.11
CA PRO A 292 -27.03 -0.81 -20.22
C PRO A 292 -27.32 -0.13 -18.88
N ARG A 293 -28.47 -0.47 -18.29
CA ARG A 293 -28.86 0.07 -16.99
C ARG A 293 -27.69 -0.15 -16.04
N ARG A 294 -27.22 0.91 -15.37
CA ARG A 294 -26.19 0.77 -14.32
C ARG A 294 -26.66 -0.28 -13.33
N ARG A 295 -25.80 -1.25 -13.01
CA ARG A 295 -26.10 -2.23 -11.96
C ARG A 295 -26.01 -1.52 -10.62
N ARG A 296 -27.01 -1.72 -9.78
CA ARG A 296 -27.06 -1.10 -8.45
C ARG A 296 -26.42 -1.98 -7.41
N VAL A 297 -25.55 -1.42 -6.59
CA VAL A 297 -24.84 -2.13 -5.52
C VAL A 297 -25.20 -1.50 -4.18
N ALA A 298 -25.84 -2.26 -3.30
CA ALA A 298 -26.09 -1.87 -1.93
C ALA A 298 -24.95 -2.38 -1.03
N ILE A 299 -24.17 -1.47 -0.47
CA ILE A 299 -23.12 -1.79 0.50
C ILE A 299 -23.66 -1.51 1.90
N VAL A 300 -23.71 -2.55 2.73
CA VAL A 300 -24.24 -2.49 4.09
C VAL A 300 -23.07 -2.37 5.07
N GLY A 301 -22.90 -1.18 5.65
CA GLY A 301 -21.80 -0.86 6.56
C GLY A 301 -20.78 0.08 5.92
N GLY A 302 -20.58 1.24 6.55
CA GLY A 302 -19.63 2.29 6.21
C GLY A 302 -18.28 2.18 6.93
N GLY A 303 -17.89 0.97 7.32
CA GLY A 303 -16.51 0.68 7.75
C GLY A 303 -15.56 0.61 6.55
N VAL A 304 -14.24 0.55 6.81
CA VAL A 304 -13.24 0.64 5.74
C VAL A 304 -13.39 -0.42 4.64
N ALA A 305 -13.88 -1.63 4.95
CA ALA A 305 -14.08 -2.69 3.97
C ALA A 305 -15.17 -2.33 2.95
N GLY A 306 -16.31 -1.81 3.44
CA GLY A 306 -17.39 -1.31 2.59
C GLY A 306 -16.96 -0.09 1.78
N LEU A 307 -16.24 0.84 2.43
CA LEU A 307 -15.75 2.05 1.76
C LEU A 307 -14.66 1.76 0.71
N ALA A 308 -13.78 0.78 0.95
CA ALA A 308 -12.81 0.33 -0.05
C ALA A 308 -13.50 -0.28 -1.27
N THR A 309 -14.58 -1.04 -1.04
CA THR A 309 -15.43 -1.56 -2.12
C THR A 309 -16.07 -0.41 -2.92
N ALA A 310 -16.65 0.57 -2.23
CA ALA A 310 -17.28 1.73 -2.85
C ALA A 310 -16.28 2.58 -3.66
N LEU A 311 -15.06 2.78 -3.14
CA LEU A 311 -13.99 3.51 -3.82
C LEU A 311 -13.57 2.80 -5.10
N ALA A 312 -13.35 1.49 -5.04
CA ALA A 312 -12.94 0.70 -6.21
C ALA A 312 -14.04 0.67 -7.30
N LEU A 313 -15.31 0.49 -6.92
CA LEU A 313 -16.44 0.50 -7.88
C LEU A 313 -16.73 1.90 -8.46
N SER A 314 -16.25 2.96 -7.81
CA SER A 314 -16.40 4.34 -8.27
C SER A 314 -15.17 4.89 -8.99
N GLU A 315 -14.14 4.06 -9.25
CA GLU A 315 -12.96 4.50 -10.00
C GLU A 315 -13.30 4.90 -11.45
N PRO A 316 -12.57 5.88 -12.04
CA PRO A 316 -12.71 6.23 -13.45
C PRO A 316 -12.57 5.01 -14.36
N GLY A 317 -13.48 4.85 -15.34
CA GLY A 317 -13.53 3.69 -16.23
C GLY A 317 -14.35 2.51 -15.70
N VAL A 318 -14.58 2.42 -14.38
CA VAL A 318 -15.45 1.41 -13.75
C VAL A 318 -16.81 2.00 -13.39
N ARG A 319 -16.83 3.24 -12.87
CA ARG A 319 -18.02 3.91 -12.31
C ARG A 319 -19.23 4.01 -13.24
N ASP A 320 -19.04 3.98 -14.56
CA ASP A 320 -20.14 4.14 -15.51
C ASP A 320 -21.05 2.91 -15.60
N ALA A 321 -20.57 1.76 -15.12
CA ALA A 321 -21.34 0.52 -15.06
C ALA A 321 -22.12 0.34 -13.74
N TRP A 322 -21.79 1.11 -12.69
CA TRP A 322 -22.29 0.87 -11.34
C TRP A 322 -22.98 2.10 -10.73
N GLU A 323 -24.01 1.85 -9.95
CA GLU A 323 -24.64 2.82 -9.07
C GLU A 323 -24.51 2.30 -7.64
N VAL A 324 -23.69 2.97 -6.84
CA VAL A 324 -23.31 2.48 -5.51
C VAL A 324 -24.02 3.29 -4.43
N THR A 325 -24.65 2.59 -3.49
CA THR A 325 -25.23 3.17 -2.28
C THR A 325 -24.64 2.49 -1.04
N VAL A 326 -24.12 3.28 -0.11
CA VAL A 326 -23.63 2.81 1.20
C VAL A 326 -24.69 3.11 2.24
N TYR A 327 -25.21 2.08 2.91
CA TYR A 327 -26.14 2.19 4.02
C TYR A 327 -25.37 2.09 5.34
N GLN A 328 -25.51 3.10 6.20
CA GLN A 328 -24.81 3.19 7.46
C GLN A 328 -25.79 3.53 8.59
N ARG A 329 -25.68 2.75 9.67
CA ARG A 329 -26.36 3.02 10.94
C ARG A 329 -25.72 4.22 11.65
N GLY A 330 -26.52 5.12 12.21
CA GLY A 330 -26.03 6.33 12.88
C GLY A 330 -25.57 7.42 11.92
N TRP A 331 -24.85 8.41 12.44
CA TRP A 331 -24.56 9.67 11.75
C TRP A 331 -23.18 9.73 11.09
N ARG A 332 -22.33 8.73 11.32
CA ARG A 332 -20.95 8.74 10.82
C ARG A 332 -20.46 7.42 10.25
N LEU A 333 -19.43 7.53 9.41
CA LEU A 333 -18.70 6.41 8.82
C LEU A 333 -17.49 6.04 9.69
N GLY A 334 -16.87 4.90 9.38
CA GLY A 334 -15.60 4.48 9.98
C GLY A 334 -15.64 3.12 10.66
N GLY A 335 -16.83 2.66 11.07
CA GLY A 335 -16.97 1.41 11.82
C GLY A 335 -16.08 1.40 13.06
N LYS A 336 -15.28 0.35 13.26
CA LYS A 336 -14.32 0.27 14.38
C LYS A 336 -13.23 1.35 14.34
N GLY A 337 -12.96 1.93 13.16
CA GLY A 337 -12.01 3.04 13.00
C GLY A 337 -12.63 4.42 13.23
N ALA A 338 -13.92 4.50 13.58
CA ALA A 338 -14.58 5.77 13.79
C ALA A 338 -13.98 6.51 15.00
N SER A 339 -13.78 7.82 14.82
CA SER A 339 -13.44 8.75 15.89
C SER A 339 -14.37 9.96 15.83
N GLY A 340 -14.42 10.74 16.91
CA GLY A 340 -15.29 11.91 17.01
C GLY A 340 -14.62 13.11 17.64
N ARG A 341 -15.01 14.31 17.21
CA ARG A 341 -14.66 15.57 17.84
C ARG A 341 -15.66 15.88 18.94
N ASN A 342 -15.17 15.93 20.18
CA ASN A 342 -15.99 16.34 21.32
C ASN A 342 -16.17 17.86 21.32
N THR A 343 -17.35 18.30 20.89
CA THR A 343 -17.69 19.72 20.78
C THR A 343 -17.85 20.40 22.14
N ASP A 344 -18.08 19.62 23.19
CA ASP A 344 -18.28 20.11 24.56
C ASP A 344 -16.95 20.21 25.33
N GLU A 345 -15.88 19.59 24.82
CA GLU A 345 -14.56 19.51 25.45
C GLU A 345 -13.47 19.90 24.43
N HIS A 346 -13.46 21.16 23.98
CA HIS A 346 -12.35 21.74 23.20
C HIS A 346 -12.02 21.02 21.87
N MET A 347 -13.01 20.39 21.22
CA MET A 347 -12.80 19.59 20.00
C MET A 347 -11.80 18.45 20.18
N ARG A 348 -11.72 17.89 21.40
CA ARG A 348 -10.93 16.69 21.70
C ARG A 348 -11.21 15.57 20.72
N ILE A 349 -10.16 14.86 20.33
CA ILE A 349 -10.27 13.65 19.52
C ILE A 349 -10.61 12.50 20.46
N GLU A 350 -11.76 11.88 20.22
CA GLU A 350 -12.22 10.70 20.95
C GLU A 350 -12.19 9.47 20.04
N GLU A 351 -11.21 8.60 20.28
CA GLU A 351 -10.98 7.39 19.51
C GLU A 351 -11.64 6.15 20.11
N HIS A 352 -12.01 5.20 19.25
CA HIS A 352 -12.40 3.86 19.66
C HIS A 352 -11.24 3.10 20.36
N GLY A 353 -10.00 3.31 19.93
CA GLY A 353 -8.81 2.64 20.45
C GLY A 353 -7.51 3.36 20.06
N LEU A 354 -6.37 2.77 20.39
CA LEU A 354 -5.08 3.28 19.90
C LEU A 354 -4.93 2.92 18.40
N HIS A 355 -5.44 3.77 17.53
CA HIS A 355 -5.36 3.58 16.08
C HIS A 355 -4.01 4.04 15.54
N VAL A 356 -3.12 3.06 15.34
CA VAL A 356 -1.86 3.23 14.61
C VAL A 356 -1.80 2.27 13.43
N TRP A 357 -1.08 2.66 12.38
CA TRP A 357 -0.92 1.83 11.18
C TRP A 357 0.49 1.27 11.10
N TYR A 358 0.63 0.00 10.78
CA TYR A 358 1.97 -0.55 10.56
C TYR A 358 2.48 -0.17 9.17
N GLY A 359 3.79 0.05 9.04
CA GLY A 359 4.44 0.42 7.78
C GLY A 359 4.32 -0.62 6.67
N PHE A 360 3.78 -1.81 6.95
CA PHE A 360 3.49 -2.85 5.96
C PHE A 360 2.03 -2.86 5.46
N TYR A 361 1.18 -1.93 5.90
CA TYR A 361 -0.23 -1.81 5.46
C TYR A 361 -0.34 -1.24 4.04
N GLU A 362 0.14 -2.00 3.07
CA GLU A 362 0.30 -1.59 1.67
C GLU A 362 -1.00 -1.16 1.01
N ASN A 363 -2.07 -1.94 1.17
CA ASN A 363 -3.33 -1.66 0.49
C ASN A 363 -4.02 -0.44 1.11
N ALA A 364 -4.01 -0.33 2.45
CA ALA A 364 -4.60 0.80 3.14
C ALA A 364 -3.90 2.13 2.80
N PHE A 365 -2.56 2.16 2.81
CA PHE A 365 -1.81 3.34 2.40
C PHE A 365 -1.95 3.66 0.90
N ALA A 366 -1.94 2.64 0.03
CA ALA A 366 -2.15 2.86 -1.41
C ALA A 366 -3.54 3.44 -1.71
N LEU A 367 -4.57 2.96 -1.00
CA LEU A 367 -5.93 3.49 -1.11
C LEU A 367 -5.99 4.95 -0.68
N LEU A 368 -5.51 5.30 0.53
CA LEU A 368 -5.53 6.68 0.98
C LEU A 368 -4.68 7.61 0.14
N ARG A 369 -3.53 7.13 -0.37
CA ARG A 369 -2.69 7.92 -1.27
C ARG A 369 -3.47 8.35 -2.52
N ARG A 370 -4.27 7.46 -3.10
CA ARG A 370 -5.17 7.79 -4.21
C ARG A 370 -6.25 8.78 -3.78
N VAL A 371 -6.84 8.58 -2.60
CA VAL A 371 -7.89 9.47 -2.06
C VAL A 371 -7.38 10.90 -1.91
N TYR A 372 -6.27 11.09 -1.20
CA TYR A 372 -5.67 12.41 -0.98
C TYR A 372 -5.21 13.06 -2.30
N ALA A 373 -4.63 12.29 -3.22
CA ALA A 373 -4.20 12.81 -4.52
C ALA A 373 -5.37 13.27 -5.39
N GLU A 374 -6.53 12.59 -5.35
CA GLU A 374 -7.70 12.98 -6.13
C GLU A 374 -8.54 14.07 -5.48
N LEU A 375 -8.51 14.17 -4.14
CA LEU A 375 -9.12 15.30 -3.45
C LEU A 375 -8.43 16.62 -3.79
N ASP A 376 -7.13 16.59 -4.08
CA ASP A 376 -6.31 17.72 -4.51
C ASP A 376 -6.57 18.97 -3.64
N ARG A 377 -6.49 18.77 -2.32
CA ARG A 377 -6.71 19.85 -1.35
C ARG A 377 -5.66 20.94 -1.58
N ALA A 378 -6.05 22.19 -1.34
CA ALA A 378 -5.14 23.33 -1.49
C ALA A 378 -3.86 23.11 -0.65
N PRO A 379 -2.66 23.49 -1.14
CA PRO A 379 -1.41 23.19 -0.45
C PRO A 379 -1.29 23.74 0.98
N ASP A 380 -2.03 24.79 1.30
CA ASP A 380 -2.14 25.45 2.60
C ASP A 380 -3.25 24.88 3.49
N ALA A 381 -4.12 24.00 2.97
CA ALA A 381 -5.14 23.33 3.76
C ALA A 381 -4.49 22.39 4.79
N PRO A 382 -5.05 22.28 6.01
CA PRO A 382 -4.54 21.35 7.00
C PRO A 382 -4.63 19.91 6.49
N LEU A 383 -3.52 19.17 6.61
CA LEU A 383 -3.40 17.79 6.13
C LEU A 383 -3.81 17.66 4.65
N ALA A 384 -3.30 18.54 3.77
CA ALA A 384 -3.58 18.50 2.35
C ALA A 384 -3.09 17.20 1.67
N THR A 385 -2.00 16.63 2.18
CA THR A 385 -1.36 15.42 1.65
C THR A 385 -1.33 14.28 2.68
N LEU A 386 -1.19 13.04 2.19
CA LEU A 386 -1.05 11.88 3.05
C LEU A 386 0.20 11.96 3.95
N GLU A 387 1.30 12.50 3.43
CA GLU A 387 2.55 12.73 4.16
C GLU A 387 2.38 13.71 5.32
N GLN A 388 1.48 14.69 5.20
CA GLN A 388 1.13 15.57 6.31
C GLN A 388 0.18 14.88 7.30
N ALA A 389 -0.70 14.00 6.81
CA ALA A 389 -1.71 13.31 7.61
C ALA A 389 -1.16 12.21 8.52
N PHE A 390 0.04 11.69 8.23
CA PHE A 390 0.71 10.68 9.05
C PHE A 390 2.14 11.08 9.36
N HIS A 391 2.62 10.77 10.57
CA HIS A 391 4.04 10.79 10.88
C HIS A 391 4.53 9.39 11.28
N LYS A 392 5.79 9.12 10.95
CA LYS A 392 6.45 7.83 11.18
C LYS A 392 6.97 7.73 12.62
N GLN A 393 6.84 6.55 13.20
CA GLN A 393 7.41 6.15 14.49
C GLN A 393 8.35 4.96 14.26
N THR A 394 9.59 5.09 14.74
CA THR A 394 10.62 4.03 14.68
C THR A 394 10.94 3.42 16.04
N TYR A 395 10.72 4.19 17.12
CA TYR A 395 11.03 3.76 18.48
C TYR A 395 9.85 3.03 19.13
N VAL A 396 10.06 1.76 19.46
CA VAL A 396 9.09 0.88 20.13
C VAL A 396 9.71 0.34 21.41
N VAL A 397 8.90 0.25 22.46
CA VAL A 397 9.32 -0.32 23.74
C VAL A 397 8.39 -1.48 24.09
N LEU A 398 8.95 -2.64 24.43
CA LEU A 398 8.19 -3.75 24.97
C LEU A 398 8.60 -4.00 26.42
N CYS A 399 7.62 -4.15 27.29
CA CYS A 399 7.83 -4.35 28.72
C CYS A 399 7.79 -5.83 29.10
N GLU A 400 8.58 -6.19 30.11
CA GLU A 400 8.57 -7.52 30.71
C GLU A 400 8.69 -7.38 32.23
N GLN A 401 7.80 -8.02 32.98
CA GLN A 401 7.90 -8.07 34.43
C GLN A 401 8.95 -9.12 34.82
N LEU A 402 10.07 -8.67 35.40
CA LEU A 402 11.11 -9.52 35.95
C LEU A 402 11.12 -9.36 37.48
N ARG A 403 10.59 -10.35 38.19
CA ARG A 403 10.45 -10.34 39.65
C ARG A 403 9.70 -9.07 40.12
N ASP A 404 10.39 -8.16 40.80
CA ASP A 404 9.88 -6.92 41.40
C ASP A 404 10.08 -5.67 40.51
N ARG A 405 10.55 -5.82 39.26
CA ARG A 405 10.77 -4.67 38.34
C ARG A 405 10.27 -4.90 36.92
N TRP A 406 10.01 -3.79 36.23
CA TRP A 406 9.74 -3.76 34.79
C TRP A 406 11.04 -3.60 33.99
N ALA A 407 11.42 -4.66 33.26
CA ALA A 407 12.45 -4.59 32.23
C ALA A 407 11.86 -4.05 30.92
N ARG A 408 12.70 -3.34 30.14
CA ARG A 408 12.28 -2.69 28.89
C ARG A 408 13.18 -3.12 27.73
N LEU A 409 12.60 -3.83 26.78
CA LEU A 409 13.20 -4.10 25.48
C LEU A 409 12.97 -2.90 24.56
N ARG A 410 14.05 -2.21 24.22
CA ARG A 410 14.02 -1.04 23.35
C ARG A 410 14.36 -1.46 21.93
N VAL A 411 13.49 -1.13 20.99
CA VAL A 411 13.68 -1.46 19.58
C VAL A 411 13.58 -0.19 18.76
N ASP A 412 14.71 0.19 18.15
CA ASP A 412 14.75 1.28 17.19
C ASP A 412 14.79 0.71 15.77
N PHE A 413 13.65 0.79 15.08
CA PHE A 413 13.54 0.32 13.71
C PHE A 413 14.16 1.33 12.74
N HIS A 414 15.12 0.91 11.92
CA HIS A 414 15.69 1.79 10.91
C HIS A 414 14.64 2.25 9.88
N ASP A 415 14.62 3.55 9.58
CA ASP A 415 13.88 4.07 8.43
C ASP A 415 14.54 3.62 7.13
N ASN A 416 13.89 2.71 6.41
CA ASN A 416 14.44 2.12 5.19
C ASN A 416 14.24 2.99 3.92
N GLY A 417 13.72 4.21 4.06
CA GLY A 417 13.52 5.17 2.96
C GLY A 417 12.45 4.77 1.95
N ARG A 418 11.74 3.66 2.17
CA ARG A 418 10.63 3.21 1.31
C ARG A 418 9.33 3.87 1.77
N THR A 419 8.35 3.91 0.88
CA THR A 419 7.05 4.51 1.15
C THR A 419 5.94 3.46 1.17
N PRO A 420 5.17 3.31 2.26
CA PRO A 420 4.01 2.43 2.30
C PRO A 420 3.01 2.71 1.17
N GLY A 421 2.47 1.64 0.57
CA GLY A 421 1.54 1.74 -0.56
C GLY A 421 2.19 2.05 -1.91
N VAL A 422 3.52 2.04 -2.00
CA VAL A 422 4.27 2.27 -3.25
C VAL A 422 5.25 1.14 -3.52
N GLY A 423 5.21 0.59 -4.74
CA GLY A 423 6.13 -0.46 -5.20
C GLY A 423 5.87 -1.84 -4.55
N PRO A 424 6.73 -2.83 -4.83
CA PRO A 424 6.53 -4.21 -4.35
C PRO A 424 6.57 -4.31 -2.82
N ILE A 425 5.92 -5.34 -2.26
CA ILE A 425 5.93 -5.64 -0.81
C ILE A 425 7.35 -5.90 -0.33
N THR A 426 8.02 -6.87 -0.96
CA THR A 426 9.31 -7.37 -0.50
C THR A 426 10.44 -6.38 -0.82
N PRO A 427 11.34 -6.10 0.15
CA PRO A 427 12.60 -5.47 -0.16
C PRO A 427 13.53 -6.45 -0.90
N PRO A 428 14.62 -5.96 -1.51
CA PRO A 428 15.61 -6.83 -2.15
C PRO A 428 16.16 -7.89 -1.19
N LEU A 429 16.24 -9.15 -1.65
CA LEU A 429 16.78 -10.32 -0.92
C LEU A 429 18.05 -10.07 -0.09
N PRO A 430 19.07 -9.32 -0.56
CA PRO A 430 20.27 -9.06 0.23
C PRO A 430 20.01 -8.25 1.52
N GLN A 431 19.05 -7.33 1.51
CA GLN A 431 18.72 -6.52 2.69
C GLN A 431 18.03 -7.37 3.78
N LEU A 432 17.19 -8.31 3.35
CA LEU A 432 16.48 -9.25 4.22
C LEU A 432 17.41 -10.22 4.94
N ALA A 433 18.35 -10.82 4.18
CA ALA A 433 19.38 -11.66 4.76
C ALA A 433 20.21 -10.86 5.77
N GLY A 434 20.59 -9.62 5.41
CA GLY A 434 21.34 -8.71 6.29
C GLY A 434 20.66 -8.45 7.64
N ALA A 435 19.34 -8.23 7.68
CA ALA A 435 18.61 -7.95 8.92
C ALA A 435 18.59 -9.15 9.88
N VAL A 436 18.21 -10.35 9.40
CA VAL A 436 18.19 -11.57 10.22
C VAL A 436 19.59 -11.90 10.75
N ILE A 437 20.60 -11.71 9.91
CA ILE A 437 22.00 -11.94 10.27
C ILE A 437 22.47 -10.93 11.30
N GLY A 438 22.12 -9.66 11.15
CA GLY A 438 22.40 -8.60 12.12
C GLY A 438 21.87 -8.98 13.50
N TRP A 439 20.58 -9.32 13.61
CA TRP A 439 19.96 -9.67 14.90
C TRP A 439 20.59 -10.90 15.56
N ILE A 440 20.84 -11.97 14.79
CA ILE A 440 21.53 -13.16 15.32
C ILE A 440 22.96 -12.81 15.73
N GLY A 441 23.66 -12.01 14.93
CA GLY A 441 25.01 -11.52 15.22
C GLY A 441 25.07 -10.70 16.51
N ASP A 442 24.14 -9.77 16.69
CA ASP A 442 24.07 -8.88 17.86
C ASP A 442 23.73 -9.65 19.14
N ALA A 443 22.82 -10.62 19.06
CA ALA A 443 22.52 -11.52 20.17
C ALA A 443 23.76 -12.32 20.58
N VAL A 444 24.49 -12.90 19.61
CA VAL A 444 25.71 -13.66 19.91
C VAL A 444 26.84 -12.76 20.44
N ALA A 445 27.03 -11.57 19.86
CA ALA A 445 28.01 -10.61 20.34
C ALA A 445 27.72 -10.17 21.78
N THR A 446 26.44 -10.00 22.12
CA THR A 446 26.01 -9.70 23.49
C THR A 446 26.35 -10.84 24.44
N MET A 447 26.09 -12.10 24.06
CA MET A 447 26.48 -13.25 24.89
C MET A 447 27.99 -13.38 25.08
N ALA A 448 28.80 -13.01 24.07
CA ALA A 448 30.25 -12.97 24.19
C ALA A 448 30.71 -11.88 25.18
N ARG A 449 30.17 -10.66 25.07
CA ARG A 449 30.46 -9.56 26.01
C ARG A 449 30.09 -9.89 27.45
N GLU A 450 29.01 -10.64 27.64
CA GLU A 450 28.54 -11.12 28.95
C GLU A 450 29.36 -12.30 29.51
N GLY A 451 30.40 -12.75 28.80
CA GLY A 451 31.32 -13.80 29.25
C GLY A 451 30.78 -15.22 29.12
N LEU A 452 29.71 -15.43 28.34
CA LEU A 452 29.08 -16.75 28.15
C LEU A 452 29.74 -17.58 27.03
N LEU A 453 30.62 -16.96 26.25
CA LEU A 453 31.34 -17.56 25.14
C LEU A 453 32.85 -17.38 25.32
N ASP A 454 33.61 -18.44 25.03
CA ASP A 454 35.05 -18.52 25.33
C ASP A 454 35.91 -17.49 24.55
N ARG A 455 35.38 -16.89 23.46
CA ARG A 455 35.96 -15.77 22.68
C ARG A 455 34.88 -15.04 21.86
N GLU A 456 35.07 -13.75 21.57
CA GLU A 456 34.37 -13.06 20.48
C GLU A 456 34.63 -13.77 19.13
N PRO A 457 33.68 -13.75 18.18
CA PRO A 457 33.92 -14.30 16.86
C PRO A 457 35.01 -13.51 16.13
N ASP A 458 36.22 -14.07 16.07
CA ASP A 458 37.24 -13.61 15.16
C ASP A 458 36.72 -13.80 13.71
N PRO A 459 36.64 -12.77 12.86
CA PRO A 459 36.06 -12.90 11.53
C PRO A 459 36.91 -13.85 10.69
N LEU A 460 36.49 -15.12 10.61
CA LEU A 460 37.07 -16.08 9.68
C LEU A 460 36.97 -15.51 8.27
N ARG A 461 38.08 -15.52 7.53
CA ARG A 461 38.12 -15.01 6.15
C ARG A 461 36.96 -15.59 5.34
N PRO A 462 36.18 -14.79 4.57
CA PRO A 462 34.98 -15.26 3.85
C PRO A 462 35.21 -16.49 2.96
N ARG A 463 36.42 -16.65 2.40
CA ARG A 463 36.81 -17.81 1.59
C ARG A 463 36.98 -19.11 2.39
N ALA A 464 37.30 -19.03 3.68
CA ALA A 464 37.40 -20.18 4.58
C ALA A 464 36.01 -20.64 5.02
N LEU A 465 35.13 -19.71 5.40
CA LEU A 465 33.73 -19.98 5.72
C LEU A 465 32.98 -20.61 4.52
N ALA A 466 33.15 -20.05 3.31
CA ALA A 466 32.56 -20.61 2.10
C ALA A 466 33.07 -22.02 1.75
N ARG A 467 34.32 -22.35 2.09
CA ARG A 467 34.87 -23.71 1.91
C ARG A 467 34.32 -24.68 2.95
N LEU A 468 34.28 -24.26 4.23
CA LEU A 468 33.73 -25.06 5.32
C LEU A 468 32.24 -25.33 5.13
N ALA A 469 31.45 -24.32 4.79
CA ALA A 469 30.03 -24.44 4.46
C ALA A 469 29.78 -25.42 3.31
N ARG A 470 30.58 -25.34 2.22
CA ARG A 470 30.49 -26.29 1.10
C ARG A 470 30.87 -27.72 1.50
N ARG A 471 31.88 -27.89 2.36
CA ARG A 471 32.30 -29.20 2.86
C ARG A 471 31.23 -29.83 3.75
N LEU A 472 30.62 -29.03 4.63
CA LEU A 472 29.57 -29.46 5.54
C LEU A 472 28.26 -29.81 4.80
N LEU A 473 27.84 -29.01 3.82
CA LEU A 473 26.65 -29.31 3.00
C LEU A 473 26.76 -30.61 2.20
N ARG A 474 27.98 -31.00 1.82
CA ARG A 474 28.27 -32.23 1.06
C ARG A 474 28.48 -33.46 1.95
N ALA A 475 28.58 -33.28 3.26
CA ALA A 475 28.74 -34.40 4.18
C ALA A 475 27.40 -35.14 4.38
N PRO A 476 27.39 -36.48 4.49
CA PRO A 476 26.19 -37.24 4.87
C PRO A 476 25.74 -36.87 6.30
N SER A 477 24.43 -36.81 6.52
CA SER A 477 23.75 -36.33 7.75
C SER A 477 24.23 -36.88 9.11
N PRO A 478 24.82 -38.09 9.24
CA PRO A 478 25.23 -38.61 10.56
C PRO A 478 26.53 -38.03 11.13
N ARG A 479 27.32 -37.23 10.39
CA ARG A 479 28.63 -36.72 10.85
C ARG A 479 28.59 -35.38 11.58
N LEU A 480 27.42 -34.89 11.98
CA LEU A 480 27.31 -33.68 12.79
C LEU A 480 28.00 -33.83 14.16
N THR A 481 28.19 -35.04 14.69
CA THR A 481 28.90 -35.31 15.96
C THR A 481 30.27 -34.62 16.06
N ALA A 482 30.99 -34.45 14.94
CA ALA A 482 32.29 -33.78 14.87
C ALA A 482 32.27 -32.25 15.10
N ILE A 483 31.10 -31.62 15.23
CA ILE A 483 30.95 -30.16 15.43
C ILE A 483 31.19 -29.75 16.90
N ALA A 484 31.23 -30.69 17.85
CA ALA A 484 31.46 -30.38 19.26
C ALA A 484 32.81 -29.66 19.52
N GLY A 485 33.79 -29.81 18.62
CA GLY A 485 35.09 -29.10 18.69
C GLY A 485 35.22 -27.90 17.75
N VAL A 486 34.15 -27.49 17.06
CA VAL A 486 34.18 -26.31 16.16
C VAL A 486 33.89 -25.06 17.00
N PRO A 487 34.75 -24.03 16.96
CA PRO A 487 34.49 -22.78 17.67
C PRO A 487 33.13 -22.19 17.28
N THR A 488 32.37 -21.72 18.26
CA THR A 488 31.07 -21.04 18.09
C THR A 488 31.07 -20.02 16.94
N ALA A 489 32.14 -19.23 16.84
CA ALA A 489 32.39 -18.27 15.78
C ALA A 489 32.35 -18.87 14.36
N ALA A 490 32.90 -20.07 14.19
CA ALA A 490 32.96 -20.77 12.91
C ALA A 490 31.62 -21.38 12.52
N ILE A 491 30.87 -21.89 13.50
CA ILE A 491 29.49 -22.34 13.33
C ILE A 491 28.64 -21.17 12.84
N LEU A 492 28.73 -20.02 13.49
CA LEU A 492 27.97 -18.82 13.15
C LEU A 492 28.36 -18.28 11.77
N GLY A 493 29.66 -18.18 11.45
CA GLY A 493 30.11 -17.75 10.14
C GLY A 493 29.65 -18.68 9.02
N VAL A 494 29.52 -19.99 9.28
CA VAL A 494 28.94 -20.94 8.34
C VAL A 494 27.44 -20.70 8.16
N VAL A 495 26.68 -20.51 9.24
CA VAL A 495 25.24 -20.18 9.17
C VAL A 495 25.02 -18.92 8.33
N VAL A 496 25.74 -17.84 8.62
CA VAL A 496 25.69 -16.57 7.90
C VAL A 496 26.03 -16.77 6.41
N GLU A 497 27.11 -17.49 6.10
CA GLU A 497 27.50 -17.82 4.72
C GLU A 497 26.46 -18.68 4.00
N LEU A 498 25.80 -19.61 4.70
CA LEU A 498 24.77 -20.46 4.14
C LEU A 498 23.51 -19.68 3.81
N ILE A 499 23.11 -18.72 4.66
CA ILE A 499 21.93 -17.87 4.48
C ILE A 499 22.20 -16.76 3.44
N THR A 500 23.32 -16.02 3.54
CA THR A 500 23.66 -14.91 2.62
C THR A 500 23.86 -15.34 1.18
N ARG A 501 24.46 -16.51 0.95
CA ARG A 501 24.76 -17.01 -0.41
C ARG A 501 23.77 -18.06 -0.91
N ALA A 502 22.71 -18.36 -0.16
CA ALA A 502 21.65 -19.28 -0.59
C ALA A 502 20.97 -18.87 -1.90
N PRO A 503 20.63 -17.58 -2.17
CA PRO A 503 19.89 -17.21 -3.37
C PRO A 503 20.62 -17.52 -4.69
N GLY A 504 21.95 -17.61 -4.66
CA GLY A 504 22.77 -17.98 -5.82
C GLY A 504 23.05 -19.49 -5.95
N ARG A 505 22.47 -20.35 -5.10
CA ARG A 505 22.72 -21.80 -5.10
C ARG A 505 21.66 -22.58 -5.87
N ARG A 506 22.05 -23.75 -6.39
CA ARG A 506 21.14 -24.71 -7.04
C ARG A 506 20.03 -25.23 -6.11
N ASP A 507 20.28 -25.27 -4.79
CA ASP A 507 19.31 -25.71 -3.79
C ASP A 507 19.42 -24.84 -2.50
N PRO A 508 18.72 -23.70 -2.45
CA PRO A 508 18.70 -22.80 -1.30
C PRO A 508 18.07 -23.42 -0.06
N LEU A 509 17.06 -24.30 -0.22
CA LEU A 509 16.35 -24.90 0.91
C LEU A 509 17.22 -25.86 1.70
N ARG A 510 18.02 -26.69 1.03
CA ARG A 510 18.98 -27.56 1.72
C ARG A 510 19.98 -26.75 2.54
N ALA A 511 20.40 -25.60 2.04
CA ALA A 511 21.28 -24.70 2.78
C ALA A 511 20.59 -24.10 4.02
N HIS A 512 19.34 -23.64 3.88
CA HIS A 512 18.56 -23.12 5.00
C HIS A 512 18.25 -24.21 6.05
N ARG A 513 17.86 -25.41 5.63
CA ARG A 513 17.62 -26.56 6.53
C ARG A 513 18.87 -26.93 7.34
N PHE A 514 20.03 -26.97 6.68
CA PHE A 514 21.28 -27.22 7.37
C PHE A 514 21.65 -26.09 8.35
N ALA A 515 21.46 -24.83 7.95
CA ALA A 515 21.70 -23.67 8.81
C ALA A 515 20.79 -23.69 10.06
N ALA A 516 19.49 -23.98 9.89
CA ALA A 516 18.54 -24.10 10.99
C ALA A 516 18.91 -25.25 11.95
N ALA A 517 19.29 -26.42 11.44
CA ALA A 517 19.73 -27.55 12.27
C ALA A 517 21.02 -27.23 13.06
N LEU A 518 21.92 -26.47 12.45
CA LEU A 518 23.16 -26.04 13.08
C LEU A 518 22.90 -25.02 14.21
N LEU A 519 22.03 -24.04 13.97
CA LEU A 519 21.58 -23.06 14.97
C LEU A 519 20.84 -23.72 16.14
N ASP A 520 19.96 -24.68 15.87
CA ASP A 520 19.22 -25.44 16.88
C ASP A 520 20.16 -26.26 17.78
N ARG A 521 21.16 -26.92 17.18
CA ARG A 521 22.21 -27.59 17.95
C ARG A 521 23.01 -26.61 18.81
N TYR A 522 23.39 -25.47 18.24
CA TYR A 522 24.13 -24.44 18.95
C TYR A 522 23.33 -23.92 20.16
N ARG A 523 22.05 -23.61 19.98
CA ARG A 523 21.12 -23.26 21.06
C ARG A 523 21.12 -24.31 22.18
N ARG A 524 21.00 -25.60 21.86
CA ARG A 524 21.01 -26.67 22.87
C ARG A 524 22.30 -26.73 23.69
N LEU A 525 23.45 -26.48 23.05
CA LEU A 525 24.75 -26.47 23.73
C LEU A 525 24.94 -25.22 24.60
N LEU A 526 24.36 -24.09 24.18
CA LEU A 526 24.50 -22.82 24.86
C LEU A 526 23.57 -22.68 26.07
N TRP A 527 22.41 -23.35 26.05
CA TRP A 527 21.39 -23.23 27.09
C TRP A 527 21.92 -23.42 28.53
N PRO A 528 22.69 -24.49 28.86
CA PRO A 528 23.20 -24.67 30.22
C PRO A 528 24.14 -23.54 30.70
N ARG A 529 24.74 -22.79 29.78
CA ARG A 529 25.56 -21.61 30.08
C ARG A 529 24.72 -20.35 30.23
N VAL A 530 23.57 -20.26 29.54
CA VAL A 530 22.71 -19.07 29.54
C VAL A 530 21.73 -19.09 30.71
N GLU A 531 21.12 -20.25 30.98
CA GLU A 531 20.07 -20.41 31.97
C GLU A 531 20.40 -19.81 33.35
N PRO A 532 21.61 -19.99 33.92
CA PRO A 532 21.96 -19.39 35.21
C PRO A 532 22.06 -17.85 35.22
N HIS A 533 22.09 -17.22 34.05
CA HIS A 533 22.32 -15.77 33.88
C HIS A 533 21.13 -15.01 33.29
N LEU A 534 19.95 -15.65 33.20
CA LEU A 534 18.73 -15.05 32.65
C LEU A 534 18.17 -13.85 33.44
N GLU A 535 18.70 -13.61 34.64
CA GLU A 535 18.39 -12.40 35.43
C GLU A 535 19.03 -11.13 34.87
N ARG A 536 20.03 -11.28 33.99
CA ARG A 536 20.66 -10.15 33.30
C ARG A 536 19.87 -9.81 32.04
N ASP A 537 19.39 -8.58 31.95
CA ASP A 537 18.54 -8.11 30.83
C ASP A 537 19.19 -8.35 29.45
N ALA A 538 20.49 -8.10 29.33
CA ALA A 538 21.24 -8.28 28.09
C ALA A 538 21.30 -9.76 27.66
N VAL A 539 21.59 -10.66 28.61
CA VAL A 539 21.64 -12.11 28.35
C VAL A 539 20.26 -12.64 27.99
N ARG A 540 19.23 -12.25 28.75
CA ARG A 540 17.84 -12.64 28.51
C ARG A 540 17.35 -12.21 27.14
N THR A 541 17.55 -10.94 26.80
CA THR A 541 17.15 -10.36 25.51
C THR A 541 17.84 -11.08 24.36
N ALA A 542 19.16 -11.25 24.45
CA ALA A 542 19.94 -11.95 23.43
C ALA A 542 19.45 -13.40 23.26
N TRP A 543 19.16 -14.09 24.37
CA TRP A 543 18.64 -15.46 24.31
C TRP A 543 17.27 -15.53 23.66
N VAL A 544 16.31 -14.72 24.10
CA VAL A 544 14.94 -14.70 23.55
C VAL A 544 14.95 -14.46 22.05
N LEU A 545 15.72 -13.47 21.56
CA LEU A 545 15.81 -13.17 20.13
C LEU A 545 16.43 -14.34 19.34
N LEU A 546 17.49 -14.95 19.85
CA LEU A 546 18.15 -16.11 19.22
C LEU A 546 17.21 -17.32 19.21
N ASP A 547 16.60 -17.65 20.35
CA ASP A 547 15.72 -18.80 20.53
C ASP A 547 14.46 -18.69 19.68
N GLN A 548 13.80 -17.53 19.68
CA GLN A 548 12.61 -17.27 18.86
C GLN A 548 12.94 -17.35 17.37
N THR A 549 13.98 -16.64 16.91
CA THR A 549 14.34 -16.59 15.48
C THR A 549 14.70 -17.98 14.95
N THR A 550 15.50 -18.74 15.70
CA THR A 550 15.93 -20.09 15.29
C THR A 550 14.78 -21.09 15.33
N THR A 551 13.87 -20.99 16.31
CA THR A 551 12.64 -21.79 16.37
C THR A 551 11.75 -21.54 15.17
N ILE A 552 11.49 -20.27 14.83
CA ILE A 552 10.62 -19.91 13.70
C ILE A 552 11.22 -20.43 12.40
N LEU A 553 12.51 -20.21 12.14
CA LEU A 553 13.19 -20.72 10.95
C LEU A 553 13.12 -22.25 10.85
N ARG A 554 13.32 -22.96 11.97
CA ARG A 554 13.18 -24.42 12.02
C ARG A 554 11.76 -24.85 11.70
N GLY A 555 10.76 -24.24 12.32
CA GLY A 555 9.36 -24.62 12.17
C GLY A 555 8.83 -24.37 10.75
N LEU A 556 9.16 -23.21 10.16
CA LEU A 556 8.81 -22.90 8.76
C LEU A 556 9.32 -23.96 7.77
N LEU A 557 10.49 -24.53 8.05
CA LEU A 557 11.12 -25.55 7.21
C LEU A 557 10.65 -26.97 7.53
N ALA A 558 10.37 -27.28 8.80
CA ALA A 558 9.96 -28.61 9.25
C ALA A 558 8.50 -28.92 8.89
N ASP A 559 7.63 -27.91 8.89
CA ASP A 559 6.21 -28.05 8.55
C ASP A 559 5.91 -27.73 7.06
N ASP A 560 6.97 -27.57 6.24
CA ASP A 560 6.91 -27.23 4.80
C ASP A 560 6.05 -26.00 4.47
N VAL A 561 6.13 -24.98 5.32
CA VAL A 561 5.35 -23.73 5.21
C VAL A 561 5.68 -22.97 3.92
N LEU A 562 6.92 -23.10 3.43
CA LEU A 562 7.34 -22.51 2.15
C LEU A 562 6.70 -23.17 0.92
N GLU A 563 5.93 -24.23 1.09
CA GLU A 563 5.16 -24.89 0.01
C GLU A 563 3.66 -24.85 0.30
N ARG A 564 3.28 -24.96 1.57
CA ARG A 564 1.90 -25.02 2.04
C ARG A 564 1.29 -23.65 2.36
N GLY A 565 2.11 -22.61 2.54
CA GLY A 565 1.71 -21.29 3.02
C GLY A 565 1.55 -21.23 4.55
N LEU A 566 1.50 -20.02 5.11
CA LEU A 566 1.37 -19.81 6.56
C LEU A 566 0.03 -20.30 7.08
N SER A 567 -1.03 -20.23 6.27
CA SER A 567 -2.37 -20.66 6.69
C SER A 567 -2.45 -22.17 7.03
N ALA A 568 -1.47 -22.96 6.61
CA ALA A 568 -1.36 -24.37 7.02
C ALA A 568 -1.09 -24.56 8.52
N LEU A 569 -0.72 -23.49 9.23
CA LEU A 569 -0.44 -23.48 10.67
C LEU A 569 -1.62 -22.93 11.49
N ASP A 570 -2.71 -22.47 10.86
CA ASP A 570 -3.78 -21.74 11.55
C ASP A 570 -4.62 -22.61 12.51
N ASP A 571 -4.43 -23.93 12.49
CA ASP A 571 -5.11 -24.88 13.38
C ASP A 571 -4.40 -25.06 14.74
N GLU A 572 -3.24 -24.44 14.95
CA GLU A 572 -2.44 -24.52 16.19
C GLU A 572 -2.21 -23.11 16.75
N ASP A 573 -2.20 -22.96 18.07
CA ASP A 573 -1.78 -21.72 18.74
C ASP A 573 -0.27 -21.47 18.56
N LEU A 574 0.14 -20.21 18.43
CA LEU A 574 1.54 -19.83 18.24
C LEU A 574 2.48 -20.37 19.33
N ARG A 575 2.10 -20.32 20.61
CA ARG A 575 2.95 -20.82 21.70
C ARG A 575 3.09 -22.33 21.64
N ALA A 576 2.01 -23.05 21.33
CA ALA A 576 2.06 -24.50 21.11
C ALA A 576 3.00 -24.85 19.94
N TRP A 577 2.88 -24.14 18.83
CA TRP A 577 3.74 -24.31 17.66
C TRP A 577 5.23 -24.05 17.98
N LEU A 578 5.52 -22.96 18.71
CA LEU A 578 6.90 -22.65 19.15
C LEU A 578 7.48 -23.74 20.07
N ARG A 579 6.70 -24.26 21.01
CA ARG A 579 7.13 -25.38 21.88
C ARG A 579 7.43 -26.64 21.07
N ARG A 580 6.55 -27.01 20.15
CA ARG A 580 6.73 -28.16 19.24
C ARG A 580 8.02 -28.02 18.43
N HIS A 581 8.41 -26.78 18.10
CA HIS A 581 9.66 -26.48 17.40
C HIS A 581 10.87 -26.18 18.32
N GLY A 582 10.73 -26.41 19.62
CA GLY A 582 11.83 -26.48 20.58
C GLY A 582 12.23 -25.15 21.22
N ALA A 583 11.37 -24.12 21.15
CA ALA A 583 11.56 -22.91 21.96
C ALA A 583 11.51 -23.22 23.45
N ARG A 584 12.28 -22.49 24.25
CA ARG A 584 12.25 -22.58 25.72
C ARG A 584 11.06 -21.81 26.30
N GLU A 585 10.57 -22.23 27.46
CA GLU A 585 9.43 -21.56 28.12
C GLU A 585 9.67 -20.06 28.39
N VAL A 586 10.92 -19.68 28.70
CA VAL A 586 11.32 -18.26 28.85
C VAL A 586 10.99 -17.44 27.60
N THR A 587 11.12 -18.04 26.42
CA THR A 587 10.83 -17.43 25.12
C THR A 587 9.34 -17.52 24.77
N VAL A 588 8.68 -18.61 25.14
CA VAL A 588 7.28 -18.86 24.76
C VAL A 588 6.30 -18.03 25.59
N VAL A 589 6.51 -17.94 26.90
CA VAL A 589 5.58 -17.28 27.83
C VAL A 589 6.13 -15.94 28.32
N GLY A 590 7.41 -15.91 28.71
CA GLY A 590 8.02 -14.73 29.30
C GLY A 590 8.30 -13.61 28.30
N ALA A 591 8.74 -13.97 27.09
CA ALA A 591 9.29 -12.99 26.16
C ALA A 591 8.29 -11.89 25.74
N PRO A 592 8.69 -10.62 25.83
CA PRO A 592 7.88 -9.51 25.35
C PRO A 592 7.60 -9.60 23.84
N THR A 593 8.51 -10.17 23.05
CA THR A 593 8.35 -10.31 21.59
C THR A 593 7.25 -11.30 21.19
N VAL A 594 6.96 -12.31 22.00
CA VAL A 594 5.84 -13.24 21.78
C VAL A 594 4.55 -12.67 22.36
N ARG A 595 4.59 -12.13 23.59
CA ARG A 595 3.43 -11.48 24.21
C ARG A 595 2.85 -10.37 23.34
N PHE A 596 3.72 -9.55 22.74
CA PHE A 596 3.34 -8.47 21.83
C PHE A 596 2.39 -8.92 20.72
N LEU A 597 2.56 -10.12 20.17
CA LEU A 597 1.68 -10.62 19.11
C LEU A 597 0.25 -10.87 19.62
N TYR A 598 0.12 -11.41 20.82
CA TYR A 598 -1.19 -11.61 21.45
C TYR A 598 -1.84 -10.29 21.84
N ASN A 599 -1.08 -9.36 22.41
CA ASN A 599 -1.56 -8.04 22.78
C ASN A 599 -1.99 -7.20 21.56
N ALA A 600 -1.12 -7.08 20.54
CA ALA A 600 -1.41 -6.32 19.33
C ALA A 600 -2.58 -6.90 18.51
N GLY A 601 -2.80 -8.22 18.60
CA GLY A 601 -3.93 -8.91 17.97
C GLY A 601 -5.13 -9.14 18.90
N PHE A 602 -5.16 -8.54 20.10
CA PHE A 602 -6.17 -8.77 21.15
C PHE A 602 -6.59 -10.25 21.28
N SER A 603 -5.64 -11.17 21.18
CA SER A 603 -5.88 -12.60 20.97
C SER A 603 -5.99 -13.37 22.30
N PHE A 604 -7.00 -12.97 23.07
CA PHE A 604 -7.33 -13.51 24.40
C PHE A 604 -8.78 -13.96 24.41
N GLN A 605 -9.03 -15.25 24.66
CA GLN A 605 -10.38 -15.79 24.59
C GLN A 605 -11.27 -15.16 25.67
N GLY A 606 -12.41 -14.59 25.25
CA GLY A 606 -13.34 -13.90 26.17
C GLY A 606 -12.76 -12.65 26.83
N GLY A 607 -11.64 -12.14 26.33
CA GLY A 607 -10.97 -10.96 26.90
C GLY A 607 -10.18 -11.24 28.18
N ASP A 608 -9.93 -12.52 28.50
CA ASP A 608 -9.13 -12.94 29.65
C ASP A 608 -7.64 -13.12 29.26
N PRO A 609 -6.72 -12.28 29.77
CA PRO A 609 -5.28 -12.40 29.50
C PRO A 609 -4.67 -13.74 29.88
N ALA A 610 -5.28 -14.50 30.80
CA ALA A 610 -4.84 -15.84 31.19
C ALA A 610 -5.16 -16.91 30.14
N ARG A 611 -5.98 -16.59 29.13
CA ARG A 611 -6.40 -17.50 28.05
C ARG A 611 -5.97 -16.99 26.66
N PRO A 612 -4.65 -16.86 26.41
CA PRO A 612 -4.13 -16.46 25.11
C PRO A 612 -4.35 -17.55 24.07
N ASP A 613 -4.79 -17.17 22.86
CA ASP A 613 -4.90 -18.07 21.71
C ASP A 613 -4.83 -17.28 20.41
N PHE A 614 -3.78 -17.52 19.63
CA PHE A 614 -3.57 -16.89 18.33
C PHE A 614 -3.09 -17.93 17.33
N ALA A 615 -3.86 -18.15 16.26
CA ALA A 615 -3.50 -19.00 15.14
C ALA A 615 -2.08 -18.72 14.65
N ALA A 616 -1.22 -19.74 14.68
CA ALA A 616 0.22 -19.58 14.45
C ALA A 616 0.53 -18.99 13.06
N GLY A 617 -0.22 -19.37 12.03
CA GLY A 617 -0.06 -18.84 10.68
C GLY A 617 -0.33 -17.34 10.59
N ALA A 618 -1.49 -16.89 11.07
CA ALA A 618 -1.85 -15.49 11.15
C ALA A 618 -0.88 -14.66 12.01
N ALA A 619 -0.47 -15.17 13.18
CA ALA A 619 0.47 -14.49 14.07
C ALA A 619 1.85 -14.31 13.42
N LEU A 620 2.38 -15.39 12.81
CA LEU A 620 3.65 -15.34 12.09
C LEU A 620 3.57 -14.45 10.86
N ARG A 621 2.42 -14.41 10.15
CA ARG A 621 2.20 -13.49 9.03
C ARG A 621 2.36 -12.04 9.47
N GLY A 622 1.72 -11.64 10.57
CA GLY A 622 1.85 -10.32 11.16
C GLY A 622 3.30 -10.00 11.55
N LEU A 623 3.94 -10.90 12.30
CA LEU A 623 5.34 -10.73 12.74
C LEU A 623 6.30 -10.59 11.55
N LEU A 624 6.26 -11.52 10.59
CA LEU A 624 7.16 -11.52 9.45
C LEU A 624 6.95 -10.29 8.57
N ARG A 625 5.70 -9.83 8.40
CA ARG A 625 5.45 -8.58 7.64
C ARG A 625 5.94 -7.35 8.39
N LEU A 626 5.79 -7.30 9.71
CA LEU A 626 6.32 -6.22 10.55
C LEU A 626 7.85 -6.15 10.46
N LEU A 627 8.53 -7.29 10.49
CA LEU A 627 9.99 -7.36 10.48
C LEU A 627 10.61 -7.14 9.08
N PHE A 628 9.96 -7.63 8.02
CA PHE A 628 10.59 -7.75 6.70
C PHE A 628 9.93 -6.93 5.59
N THR A 629 8.72 -6.42 5.80
CA THR A 629 7.96 -5.76 4.72
C THR A 629 7.49 -4.35 5.07
N TYR A 630 7.81 -3.84 6.26
CA TYR A 630 7.54 -2.45 6.59
C TYR A 630 8.29 -1.49 5.64
N LYS A 631 7.73 -0.32 5.41
CA LYS A 631 8.30 0.75 4.57
C LYS A 631 8.33 2.05 5.36
N GLY A 632 9.47 2.74 5.37
CA GLY A 632 9.66 3.96 6.14
C GLY A 632 9.73 3.64 7.63
N GLY A 633 8.72 4.04 8.41
CA GLY A 633 8.60 3.69 9.83
C GLY A 633 7.96 2.32 10.06
N VAL A 634 8.21 1.70 11.22
CA VAL A 634 7.53 0.45 11.60
C VAL A 634 6.06 0.71 11.92
N VAL A 635 5.76 1.87 12.51
CA VAL A 635 4.43 2.34 12.85
C VAL A 635 4.24 3.77 12.35
N TYR A 636 3.01 4.13 12.04
CA TYR A 636 2.57 5.45 11.62
C TYR A 636 1.42 5.91 12.51
N LYS A 637 1.57 7.10 13.07
CA LYS A 637 0.54 7.80 13.85
C LYS A 637 -0.12 8.85 12.97
N MET A 638 -1.41 9.06 13.17
CA MET A 638 -2.18 10.06 12.44
C MET A 638 -2.01 11.44 13.09
N ASN A 639 -1.95 12.47 12.26
CA ASN A 639 -1.90 13.88 12.68
C ASN A 639 -3.33 14.44 12.76
N GLY A 640 -4.19 13.77 13.53
CA GLY A 640 -5.62 13.99 13.64
C GLY A 640 -6.31 12.69 14.09
N GLY A 641 -7.62 12.72 14.30
CA GLY A 641 -8.36 11.48 14.57
C GLY A 641 -8.46 10.60 13.32
N MET A 642 -8.65 9.29 13.50
CA MET A 642 -8.81 8.36 12.37
C MET A 642 -10.05 8.68 11.53
N GLY A 643 -11.13 9.16 12.16
CA GLY A 643 -12.28 9.76 11.50
C GLY A 643 -11.86 10.85 10.50
N ASP A 644 -10.98 11.77 10.92
CA ASP A 644 -10.61 12.96 10.16
C ASP A 644 -9.55 12.67 9.09
N VAL A 645 -8.62 11.75 9.38
CA VAL A 645 -7.50 11.40 8.49
C VAL A 645 -7.88 10.31 7.48
N VAL A 646 -8.79 9.42 7.83
CA VAL A 646 -9.15 8.28 6.96
C VAL A 646 -10.54 8.47 6.38
N PHE A 647 -11.54 8.67 7.24
CA PHE A 647 -12.94 8.50 6.81
C PHE A 647 -13.57 9.77 6.24
N ALA A 648 -13.21 10.96 6.73
CA ALA A 648 -13.65 12.23 6.15
C ALA A 648 -13.16 12.42 4.71
N PRO A 649 -11.86 12.22 4.37
CA PRO A 649 -11.37 12.28 2.99
C PRO A 649 -12.07 11.26 2.07
N ILE A 650 -12.26 10.02 2.56
CA ILE A 650 -12.97 8.99 1.79
C ILE A 650 -14.42 9.41 1.54
N TYR A 651 -15.12 9.93 2.55
CA TYR A 651 -16.48 10.45 2.42
C TYR A 651 -16.58 11.55 1.36
N GLU A 652 -15.70 12.56 1.46
CA GLU A 652 -15.66 13.68 0.51
C GLU A 652 -15.45 13.18 -0.92
N LEU A 653 -14.51 12.25 -1.12
CA LEU A 653 -14.23 11.72 -2.44
C LEU A 653 -15.39 10.89 -3.00
N LEU A 654 -15.99 10.02 -2.19
CA LEU A 654 -17.14 9.21 -2.60
C LEU A 654 -18.32 10.10 -3.02
N ARG A 655 -18.59 11.18 -2.27
CA ARG A 655 -19.61 12.18 -2.64
C ARG A 655 -19.26 12.87 -3.95
N ARG A 656 -18.01 13.31 -4.16
CA ARG A 656 -17.54 13.88 -5.45
C ARG A 656 -17.70 12.90 -6.62
N ARG A 657 -17.56 11.60 -6.36
CA ARG A 657 -17.74 10.52 -7.36
C ARG A 657 -19.20 10.10 -7.56
N GLY A 658 -20.16 10.72 -6.87
CA GLY A 658 -21.59 10.44 -7.02
C GLY A 658 -22.08 9.16 -6.33
N VAL A 659 -21.31 8.62 -5.39
CA VAL A 659 -21.76 7.50 -4.53
C VAL A 659 -22.78 8.03 -3.53
N ARG A 660 -23.92 7.34 -3.39
CA ARG A 660 -24.93 7.68 -2.39
C ARG A 660 -24.53 7.11 -1.03
N ILE A 661 -24.72 7.90 0.01
CA ILE A 661 -24.39 7.51 1.39
C ILE A 661 -25.62 7.83 2.24
N GLU A 662 -26.30 6.77 2.66
CA GLU A 662 -27.54 6.82 3.44
C GLU A 662 -27.19 6.61 4.92
N LEU A 663 -26.95 7.72 5.62
CA LEU A 663 -26.77 7.75 7.07
C LEU A 663 -28.12 7.57 7.79
N PHE A 664 -28.09 7.16 9.05
CA PHE A 664 -29.27 6.82 9.85
C PHE A 664 -30.09 5.65 9.28
N HIS A 665 -29.49 4.80 8.45
CA HIS A 665 -30.14 3.63 7.87
C HIS A 665 -29.48 2.35 8.38
N SER A 666 -30.16 1.69 9.32
CA SER A 666 -29.76 0.37 9.81
C SER A 666 -30.37 -0.70 8.92
N VAL A 667 -29.55 -1.52 8.26
CA VAL A 667 -30.05 -2.74 7.60
C VAL A 667 -30.14 -3.82 8.66
N ASP A 668 -31.35 -4.31 8.90
CA ASP A 668 -31.67 -5.17 10.04
C ASP A 668 -31.80 -6.64 9.65
N ASP A 669 -32.20 -6.93 8.41
CA ASP A 669 -32.23 -8.31 7.90
C ASP A 669 -32.16 -8.37 6.36
N VAL A 670 -31.94 -9.58 5.84
CA VAL A 670 -31.94 -9.91 4.42
C VAL A 670 -33.00 -10.98 4.14
N ALA A 671 -33.74 -10.88 3.04
CA ALA A 671 -34.66 -11.95 2.61
C ALA A 671 -34.19 -12.55 1.29
N LEU A 672 -34.06 -13.88 1.26
CA LEU A 672 -33.68 -14.63 0.07
C LEU A 672 -34.90 -14.88 -0.82
N SER A 673 -34.65 -15.08 -2.12
CA SER A 673 -35.63 -15.59 -3.07
C SER A 673 -36.10 -16.99 -2.68
N ALA A 674 -37.25 -17.42 -3.22
CA ALA A 674 -37.84 -18.73 -2.89
C ALA A 674 -36.90 -19.92 -3.18
N ASP A 675 -36.02 -19.80 -4.18
CA ASP A 675 -34.99 -20.80 -4.51
C ASP A 675 -33.70 -20.68 -3.67
N GLY A 676 -33.61 -19.68 -2.79
CA GLY A 676 -32.45 -19.40 -1.95
C GLY A 676 -31.22 -18.88 -2.69
N ARG A 677 -31.31 -18.60 -4.00
CA ARG A 677 -30.14 -18.29 -4.84
C ARG A 677 -29.78 -16.81 -4.87
N ARG A 678 -30.71 -15.91 -4.53
CA ARG A 678 -30.48 -14.46 -4.51
C ARG A 678 -31.07 -13.80 -3.27
N VAL A 679 -30.51 -12.67 -2.85
CA VAL A 679 -31.17 -11.72 -1.96
C VAL A 679 -32.19 -10.95 -2.77
N ASP A 680 -33.46 -11.04 -2.37
CA ASP A 680 -34.57 -10.37 -3.05
C ASP A 680 -35.01 -9.09 -2.33
N ARG A 681 -34.78 -9.01 -1.01
CA ARG A 681 -35.14 -7.86 -0.18
C ARG A 681 -34.11 -7.59 0.93
N LEU A 682 -33.92 -6.32 1.26
CA LEU A 682 -33.28 -5.88 2.51
C LEU A 682 -34.31 -5.16 3.38
N ASP A 683 -34.38 -5.53 4.66
CA ASP A 683 -35.22 -4.87 5.65
C ASP A 683 -34.37 -3.81 6.36
N VAL A 684 -34.81 -2.54 6.28
CA VAL A 684 -34.03 -1.38 6.71
C VAL A 684 -34.84 -0.51 7.64
N THR A 685 -34.26 -0.09 8.77
CA THR A 685 -34.81 0.93 9.64
C THR A 685 -34.11 2.27 9.40
N ALA A 686 -34.86 3.26 8.92
CA ALA A 686 -34.44 4.66 8.96
C ALA A 686 -34.69 5.21 10.37
N GLN A 687 -33.62 5.57 11.08
CA GLN A 687 -33.63 5.94 12.50
C GLN A 687 -34.10 7.37 12.75
N ALA A 688 -33.83 8.27 11.80
CA ALA A 688 -34.15 9.68 11.90
C ALA A 688 -34.50 10.26 10.52
N LYS A 689 -35.25 11.36 10.52
CA LYS A 689 -35.60 12.10 9.32
C LYS A 689 -34.80 13.40 9.27
N VAL A 690 -34.10 13.61 8.15
CA VAL A 690 -33.41 14.87 7.85
C VAL A 690 -34.46 15.94 7.50
N ARG A 691 -34.27 17.16 7.99
CA ARG A 691 -35.23 18.26 7.84
C ARG A 691 -35.31 18.74 6.39
N ASP A 692 -34.16 19.14 5.83
CA ASP A 692 -34.02 19.72 4.50
C ASP A 692 -32.78 19.16 3.80
N GLY A 693 -32.92 18.79 2.51
CA GLY A 693 -31.81 18.32 1.68
C GLY A 693 -31.11 17.06 2.18
N ASP A 694 -29.82 16.95 1.83
CA ASP A 694 -28.95 15.86 2.28
C ASP A 694 -28.33 16.21 3.65
N TYR A 695 -28.18 15.21 4.52
CA TYR A 695 -27.47 15.39 5.79
C TYR A 695 -25.98 15.69 5.54
N ALA A 696 -25.48 16.79 6.09
CA ALA A 696 -24.07 17.16 6.05
C ALA A 696 -23.39 16.78 7.37
N PRO A 697 -22.68 15.65 7.45
CA PRO A 697 -22.25 15.09 8.74
C PRO A 697 -20.98 15.73 9.30
N LEU A 698 -20.10 16.27 8.46
CA LEU A 698 -18.83 16.83 8.87
C LEU A 698 -19.00 18.23 9.47
N ILE A 699 -18.14 18.55 10.44
CA ILE A 699 -17.94 19.90 10.99
C ILE A 699 -16.56 20.42 10.60
N ASP A 700 -16.41 21.74 10.49
CA ASP A 700 -15.11 22.37 10.28
C ASP A 700 -14.41 22.60 11.62
N VAL A 701 -13.18 22.09 11.75
CA VAL A 701 -12.29 22.38 12.88
C VAL A 701 -11.01 23.00 12.31
N ASP A 702 -11.00 24.33 12.29
CA ASP A 702 -9.85 25.14 11.86
C ASP A 702 -9.40 24.80 10.42
N GLY A 703 -10.37 24.66 9.52
CA GLY A 703 -10.17 24.32 8.11
C GLY A 703 -10.07 22.83 7.81
N LEU A 704 -10.14 21.96 8.82
CA LEU A 704 -10.14 20.50 8.65
C LEU A 704 -11.58 19.94 8.76
N PRO A 705 -12.08 19.22 7.73
CA PRO A 705 -13.37 18.51 7.82
C PRO A 705 -13.27 17.31 8.78
N CYS A 706 -14.03 17.35 9.87
CA CYS A 706 -13.97 16.37 10.96
C CYS A 706 -15.33 15.76 11.29
N TRP A 707 -15.33 14.54 11.83
CA TRP A 707 -16.57 13.91 12.32
C TRP A 707 -16.90 14.36 13.74
N PRO A 708 -18.12 14.82 14.03
CA PRO A 708 -18.52 15.11 15.41
C PRO A 708 -18.78 13.81 16.20
N HIS A 709 -18.54 13.86 17.51
CA HIS A 709 -18.83 12.76 18.43
C HIS A 709 -20.33 12.49 18.64
N GLU A 710 -21.21 13.40 18.19
CA GLU A 710 -22.66 13.26 18.19
C GLU A 710 -23.25 13.70 16.83
N PRO A 711 -24.48 13.28 16.49
CA PRO A 711 -25.21 13.83 15.37
C PRO A 711 -25.33 15.35 15.44
N ARG A 712 -25.29 16.00 14.27
CA ARG A 712 -25.78 17.36 14.05
C ARG A 712 -27.31 17.41 14.17
N TRP A 713 -27.78 17.47 15.42
CA TRP A 713 -29.18 17.37 15.81
C TRP A 713 -30.06 18.45 15.16
N GLU A 714 -29.51 19.62 14.84
CA GLU A 714 -30.20 20.73 14.21
C GLU A 714 -30.69 20.41 12.78
N GLN A 715 -30.04 19.46 12.10
CA GLN A 715 -30.43 19.00 10.75
C GLN A 715 -31.55 17.94 10.77
N LEU A 716 -31.92 17.44 11.95
CA LEU A 716 -32.94 16.40 12.09
C LEU A 716 -34.29 17.01 12.49
N VAL A 717 -35.38 16.40 12.01
CA VAL A 717 -36.73 16.71 12.49
C VAL A 717 -36.83 16.25 13.94
N ASP A 718 -37.23 17.16 14.83
CA ASP A 718 -37.29 16.95 16.29
C ASP A 718 -35.99 16.44 16.93
N GLY A 719 -34.83 16.78 16.33
CA GLY A 719 -33.52 16.25 16.75
C GLY A 719 -33.17 16.47 18.22
N GLY A 720 -33.57 17.60 18.82
CA GLY A 720 -33.36 17.86 20.25
C GLY A 720 -34.08 16.85 21.15
N ARG A 721 -35.34 16.50 20.81
CA ARG A 721 -36.09 15.46 21.54
C ARG A 721 -35.43 14.09 21.40
N LEU A 722 -35.00 13.72 20.18
CA LEU A 722 -34.31 12.45 19.93
C LEU A 722 -33.03 12.34 20.78
N ARG A 723 -32.23 13.40 20.82
CA ARG A 723 -31.02 13.49 21.66
C ARG A 723 -31.35 13.25 23.13
N ASP A 724 -32.31 13.98 23.67
CA ASP A 724 -32.61 13.96 25.11
C ASP A 724 -33.15 12.59 25.56
N GLU A 725 -34.01 11.96 24.75
CA GLU A 725 -34.55 10.62 25.01
C GLU A 725 -33.48 9.51 24.93
N LEU A 726 -32.53 9.64 23.99
CA LEU A 726 -31.39 8.72 23.87
C LEU A 726 -30.43 8.88 25.06
N ARG A 727 -30.09 10.12 25.44
CA ARG A 727 -29.24 10.42 26.59
C ARG A 727 -29.85 9.93 27.90
N ALA A 728 -31.15 10.11 28.10
CA ALA A 728 -31.86 9.62 29.29
C ALA A 728 -31.77 8.09 29.48
N ARG A 729 -31.49 7.35 28.40
CA ARG A 729 -31.32 5.89 28.39
C ARG A 729 -29.85 5.45 28.26
N GLY A 730 -28.92 6.39 28.14
CA GLY A 730 -27.50 6.10 27.94
C GLY A 730 -27.21 5.39 26.61
N LEU A 731 -27.95 5.73 25.55
CA LEU A 731 -27.83 5.13 24.22
C LEU A 731 -27.46 6.17 23.16
N ASN A 732 -26.94 5.70 22.02
CA ASN A 732 -26.80 6.50 20.80
C ASN A 732 -27.26 5.71 19.56
N LEU A 733 -27.34 6.41 18.42
CA LEU A 733 -27.83 5.83 17.16
C LEU A 733 -26.84 4.87 16.47
N GLU A 734 -25.60 4.76 16.93
CA GLU A 734 -24.67 3.72 16.44
C GLU A 734 -24.89 2.37 17.13
N GLN A 735 -25.63 2.35 18.24
CA GLN A 735 -25.83 1.18 19.10
C GLN A 735 -27.16 0.45 18.86
N VAL A 736 -28.18 1.16 18.39
CA VAL A 736 -29.54 0.60 18.22
C VAL A 736 -29.99 0.66 16.77
N SER A 737 -30.70 -0.36 16.29
CA SER A 737 -31.32 -0.33 14.94
C SER A 737 -32.47 0.65 14.85
N ALA A 738 -33.29 0.74 15.89
CA ALA A 738 -34.41 1.66 16.03
C ALA A 738 -34.36 2.35 17.40
N PRO A 739 -34.77 3.63 17.53
CA PRO A 739 -34.99 4.24 18.82
C PRO A 739 -35.94 3.39 19.69
N PRO A 740 -35.57 3.01 20.93
CA PRO A 740 -36.33 2.06 21.75
C PRO A 740 -37.55 2.69 22.45
N PHE A 741 -38.09 3.75 21.88
CA PHE A 741 -39.23 4.51 22.38
C PHE A 741 -40.11 4.90 21.20
N ALA A 742 -41.33 5.37 21.48
CA ALA A 742 -42.28 5.80 20.45
C ALA A 742 -41.73 7.02 19.68
N TRP A 743 -40.99 6.75 18.59
CA TRP A 743 -40.35 7.74 17.75
C TRP A 743 -41.08 7.85 16.40
N PRO A 744 -41.82 8.94 16.14
CA PRO A 744 -42.69 9.05 14.97
C PRO A 744 -41.93 9.14 13.63
N HIS A 745 -40.63 9.42 13.66
CA HIS A 745 -39.79 9.55 12.47
C HIS A 745 -38.95 8.30 12.18
N ALA A 746 -39.04 7.26 13.01
CA ALA A 746 -38.50 5.94 12.66
C ALA A 746 -39.38 5.29 11.59
N ARG A 747 -38.77 4.77 10.53
CA ARG A 747 -39.51 4.12 9.44
C ARG A 747 -38.86 2.80 9.05
N SER A 748 -39.69 1.78 8.90
CA SER A 748 -39.29 0.53 8.26
C SER A 748 -39.42 0.65 6.75
N LEU A 749 -38.34 0.35 6.05
CA LEU A 749 -38.20 0.39 4.60
C LEU A 749 -37.84 -1.01 4.09
N GLN A 750 -38.29 -1.32 2.88
CA GLN A 750 -37.96 -2.57 2.19
C GLN A 750 -37.29 -2.23 0.87
N LEU A 751 -36.00 -2.47 0.76
CA LEU A 751 -35.28 -2.34 -0.50
C LEU A 751 -35.44 -3.64 -1.30
N ARG A 752 -35.74 -3.56 -2.59
CA ARG A 752 -36.04 -4.73 -3.43
C ARG A 752 -35.04 -4.87 -4.57
N ARG A 753 -34.65 -6.12 -4.84
CA ARG A 753 -33.80 -6.47 -5.98
C ARG A 753 -34.46 -6.05 -7.29
N GLY A 754 -33.69 -5.51 -8.22
CA GLY A 754 -34.16 -5.02 -9.51
C GLY A 754 -34.75 -3.61 -9.47
N HIS A 755 -35.05 -3.07 -8.29
CA HIS A 755 -35.51 -1.69 -8.07
C HIS A 755 -34.47 -0.84 -7.35
N ASP A 756 -34.03 -1.27 -6.17
CA ASP A 756 -33.13 -0.50 -5.30
C ASP A 756 -31.68 -1.00 -5.39
N PHE A 757 -31.51 -2.31 -5.57
CA PHE A 757 -30.20 -2.95 -5.75
C PHE A 757 -30.28 -4.11 -6.74
N ASP A 758 -29.13 -4.50 -7.28
CA ASP A 758 -28.95 -5.75 -8.03
C ASP A 758 -28.01 -6.69 -7.25
N ASP A 759 -26.97 -6.13 -6.63
CA ASP A 759 -26.01 -6.83 -5.79
C ASP A 759 -25.93 -6.22 -4.39
N VAL A 760 -25.63 -7.06 -3.39
CA VAL A 760 -25.49 -6.66 -1.99
C VAL A 760 -24.10 -7.04 -1.49
N VAL A 761 -23.45 -6.10 -0.80
CA VAL A 761 -22.21 -6.32 -0.06
C VAL A 761 -22.49 -6.17 1.42
N LEU A 762 -22.37 -7.25 2.19
CA LEU A 762 -22.43 -7.18 3.66
C LEU A 762 -21.03 -6.87 4.20
N ALA A 763 -20.83 -5.62 4.61
CA ALA A 763 -19.60 -5.10 5.20
C ALA A 763 -19.71 -4.87 6.71
N LEU A 764 -20.55 -5.67 7.39
CA LEU A 764 -20.78 -5.63 8.82
C LEU A 764 -19.88 -6.66 9.57
N PRO A 765 -19.48 -6.36 10.81
CA PRO A 765 -18.73 -7.30 11.65
C PRO A 765 -19.61 -8.45 12.17
N PRO A 766 -19.00 -9.55 12.66
CA PRO A 766 -19.73 -10.78 13.00
C PRO A 766 -20.90 -10.58 13.98
N ASP A 767 -20.70 -9.87 15.08
CA ASP A 767 -21.74 -9.67 16.09
C ASP A 767 -22.93 -8.85 15.59
N ALA A 768 -22.71 -7.91 14.66
CA ALA A 768 -23.79 -7.18 14.01
C ALA A 768 -24.56 -8.05 13.00
N LEU A 769 -23.92 -9.06 12.40
CA LEU A 769 -24.57 -9.98 11.48
C LEU A 769 -25.36 -11.07 12.20
N ARG A 770 -24.95 -11.49 13.41
CA ARG A 770 -25.64 -12.56 14.17
C ARG A 770 -27.10 -12.25 14.50
N SER A 771 -27.48 -10.98 14.56
CA SER A 771 -28.87 -10.58 14.79
C SER A 771 -29.77 -10.71 13.55
N MET A 772 -29.20 -10.94 12.36
CA MET A 772 -29.95 -11.07 11.10
C MET A 772 -30.45 -12.51 10.91
N ALA A 773 -31.77 -12.70 10.92
CA ALA A 773 -32.36 -14.04 10.85
C ALA A 773 -32.29 -14.64 9.44
N GLY A 774 -32.36 -13.83 8.39
CA GLY A 774 -32.44 -14.28 7.01
C GLY A 774 -31.11 -14.54 6.30
N LEU A 775 -29.98 -14.51 7.02
CA LEU A 775 -28.66 -14.81 6.44
C LEU A 775 -28.61 -16.22 5.83
N PRO A 776 -27.82 -16.44 4.76
CA PRO A 776 -27.67 -17.76 4.17
C PRO A 776 -27.04 -18.77 5.15
N PRO A 777 -27.36 -20.07 5.05
CA PRO A 777 -26.81 -21.10 5.94
C PRO A 777 -25.28 -21.12 6.01
N ARG A 778 -24.58 -20.93 4.88
CA ARG A 778 -23.11 -20.89 4.86
C ARG A 778 -22.56 -19.72 5.66
N VAL A 779 -23.19 -18.55 5.55
CA VAL A 779 -22.80 -17.34 6.30
C VAL A 779 -23.04 -17.56 7.79
N ARG A 780 -24.20 -18.10 8.18
CA ARG A 780 -24.48 -18.45 9.59
C ARG A 780 -23.44 -19.42 10.17
N GLY A 781 -23.12 -20.49 9.44
CA GLY A 781 -22.09 -21.46 9.87
C GLY A 781 -20.70 -20.83 10.03
N ALA A 782 -20.33 -19.86 9.18
CA ALA A 782 -19.07 -19.13 9.36
C ALA A 782 -19.10 -18.23 10.61
N LEU A 783 -20.25 -17.58 10.88
CA LEU A 783 -20.44 -16.71 12.04
C LEU A 783 -20.42 -17.46 13.38
N GLU A 784 -20.80 -18.73 13.43
CA GLU A 784 -20.67 -19.58 14.62
C GLU A 784 -19.21 -19.72 15.09
N HIS A 785 -18.26 -19.62 14.15
CA HIS A 785 -16.83 -19.75 14.42
C HIS A 785 -16.06 -18.42 14.43
N ALA A 786 -16.66 -17.34 13.92
CA ALA A 786 -16.02 -16.02 13.88
C ALA A 786 -15.90 -15.38 15.28
N ARG A 787 -14.79 -15.59 15.98
CA ARG A 787 -14.61 -15.08 17.34
C ARG A 787 -14.35 -13.58 17.37
N THR A 788 -14.89 -12.90 18.38
CA THR A 788 -14.69 -11.48 18.66
C THR A 788 -14.50 -11.25 20.15
N VAL A 789 -13.88 -10.14 20.51
CA VAL A 789 -13.58 -9.78 21.91
C VAL A 789 -13.91 -8.31 22.18
N ALA A 790 -14.34 -8.01 23.41
CA ALA A 790 -14.45 -6.64 23.86
C ALA A 790 -13.06 -6.02 24.09
N THR A 791 -12.94 -4.72 23.82
CA THR A 791 -11.74 -3.94 24.13
C THR A 791 -12.09 -2.71 24.94
N GLN A 792 -11.07 -2.03 25.45
CA GLN A 792 -11.21 -0.77 26.18
C GLN A 792 -10.12 0.21 25.75
N SER A 793 -10.43 1.49 25.85
CA SER A 793 -9.57 2.59 25.43
C SER A 793 -9.69 3.76 26.40
N TYR A 794 -8.55 4.33 26.79
CA TYR A 794 -8.48 5.49 27.68
C TYR A 794 -7.62 6.58 27.07
N GLN A 795 -8.00 7.84 27.26
CA GLN A 795 -7.22 8.99 26.83
C GLN A 795 -7.11 9.98 27.99
N LEU A 796 -5.88 10.37 28.33
CA LEU A 796 -5.57 11.31 29.40
C LEU A 796 -4.96 12.56 28.78
N TRP A 797 -5.57 13.73 29.03
CA TRP A 797 -5.00 15.04 28.73
C TRP A 797 -4.31 15.58 29.96
N LEU A 798 -3.07 16.02 29.77
CA LEU A 798 -2.12 16.27 30.84
C LEU A 798 -1.69 17.74 30.83
N THR A 799 -1.60 18.33 32.01
CA THR A 799 -1.00 19.66 32.22
C THR A 799 0.52 19.58 32.39
N ALA A 800 1.10 18.38 32.27
CA ALA A 800 2.52 18.09 32.38
C ALA A 800 3.05 17.36 31.14
N THR A 801 4.34 17.56 30.87
CA THR A 801 5.10 16.86 29.83
C THR A 801 5.58 15.49 30.34
N LEU A 802 5.94 14.59 29.43
CA LEU A 802 6.48 13.27 29.81
C LEU A 802 7.70 13.34 30.76
N PRO A 803 8.69 14.23 30.55
CA PRO A 803 9.81 14.37 31.50
C PRO A 803 9.38 14.83 32.90
N GLU A 804 8.37 15.71 32.99
CA GLU A 804 7.80 16.14 34.27
C GLU A 804 7.06 15.00 34.99
N LEU A 805 6.47 14.07 34.24
CA LEU A 805 5.89 12.81 34.76
C LEU A 805 6.94 11.75 35.12
N GLY A 806 8.21 11.98 34.79
CA GLY A 806 9.33 11.10 35.09
C GLY A 806 9.81 10.23 33.93
N TRP A 807 9.16 10.29 32.76
CA TRP A 807 9.59 9.59 31.56
C TRP A 807 10.63 10.40 30.79
N ARG A 808 11.89 9.95 30.81
CA ARG A 808 13.04 10.66 30.21
C ARG A 808 13.52 10.07 28.88
N GLU A 809 12.90 9.00 28.41
CA GLU A 809 13.22 8.36 27.14
C GLU A 809 12.43 9.03 26.00
N PRO A 810 12.79 8.84 24.71
CA PRO A 810 11.95 9.26 23.60
C PRO A 810 10.52 8.72 23.74
N ALA A 811 9.54 9.46 23.23
CA ALA A 811 8.14 9.06 23.24
C ALA A 811 7.96 7.71 22.52
N PRO A 812 7.57 6.63 23.23
CA PRO A 812 7.48 5.31 22.62
C PRO A 812 6.07 5.08 22.03
N ILE A 813 5.97 4.03 21.21
CA ILE A 813 4.79 3.16 21.30
C ILE A 813 5.22 2.00 22.20
N LEU A 814 4.52 1.84 23.31
CA LEU A 814 4.83 0.87 24.34
C LEU A 814 3.79 -0.25 24.34
N GLY A 815 4.24 -1.51 24.41
CA GLY A 815 3.37 -2.67 24.55
C GLY A 815 3.84 -3.62 25.66
N THR A 816 3.02 -4.63 25.93
CA THR A 816 3.30 -5.75 26.86
C THR A 816 3.60 -5.34 28.30
N PHE A 817 3.10 -4.18 28.74
CA PHE A 817 3.19 -3.72 30.13
C PHE A 817 2.27 -4.57 31.04
N VAL A 818 1.31 -3.95 31.71
CA VAL A 818 0.37 -4.64 32.60
C VAL A 818 -0.84 -5.09 31.80
N ASP A 819 -1.13 -6.39 31.81
CA ASP A 819 -2.35 -6.89 31.22
C ASP A 819 -3.57 -6.54 32.11
N PRO A 820 -4.70 -6.13 31.51
CA PRO A 820 -4.98 -6.12 30.08
C PRO A 820 -4.76 -4.77 29.41
N VAL A 821 -4.39 -3.71 30.14
CA VAL A 821 -4.14 -2.36 29.58
C VAL A 821 -2.65 -2.25 29.26
N ASP A 822 -2.22 -3.11 28.34
CA ASP A 822 -0.79 -3.40 28.15
C ASP A 822 -0.08 -2.41 27.22
N THR A 823 -0.86 -1.60 26.50
CA THR A 823 -0.40 -0.73 25.42
C THR A 823 -0.60 0.74 25.77
N TRP A 824 0.45 1.53 25.58
CA TRP A 824 0.47 2.98 25.77
C TRP A 824 1.17 3.67 24.60
N SER A 825 0.62 4.79 24.14
CA SER A 825 1.30 5.69 23.21
C SER A 825 1.13 7.14 23.65
N ASP A 826 2.23 7.89 23.63
CA ASP A 826 2.18 9.33 23.63
C ASP A 826 1.58 9.84 22.32
N MET A 827 0.61 10.73 22.42
CA MET A 827 -0.13 11.33 21.31
C MET A 827 -0.09 12.85 21.37
N THR A 828 0.86 13.43 22.11
CA THR A 828 1.01 14.87 22.33
C THR A 828 1.02 15.70 21.05
N HIS A 829 1.46 15.13 19.91
CA HIS A 829 1.39 15.77 18.60
C HIS A 829 -0.05 16.12 18.15
N LEU A 830 -1.08 15.46 18.69
CA LEU A 830 -2.49 15.73 18.38
C LEU A 830 -3.00 17.05 18.97
N LEU A 831 -2.33 17.60 19.99
CA LEU A 831 -2.75 18.90 20.57
C LEU A 831 -2.73 20.02 19.53
N ALA A 832 -1.90 19.92 18.49
CA ALA A 832 -1.88 20.86 17.37
C ALA A 832 -3.16 20.85 16.51
N TYR A 833 -4.01 19.84 16.67
CA TYR A 833 -5.25 19.64 15.93
C TYR A 833 -6.49 19.67 16.84
N GLU A 834 -6.33 20.00 18.12
CA GLU A 834 -7.40 20.18 19.09
C GLU A 834 -7.41 21.64 19.56
N ARG A 835 -8.57 22.16 20.00
CA ARG A 835 -8.68 23.56 20.49
C ARG A 835 -8.36 23.65 22.00
N GLN A 836 -7.31 22.96 22.42
CA GLN A 836 -6.94 22.85 23.82
C GLN A 836 -6.47 24.20 24.40
N PRO A 837 -6.76 24.46 25.68
CA PRO A 837 -6.08 25.49 26.44
C PRO A 837 -4.56 25.31 26.46
N ALA A 838 -3.80 26.40 26.55
CA ALA A 838 -2.34 26.40 26.47
C ALA A 838 -1.64 25.67 27.64
N ASP A 839 -2.32 25.48 28.77
CA ASP A 839 -1.82 24.72 29.92
C ASP A 839 -1.91 23.19 29.72
N VAL A 840 -2.62 22.71 28.70
CA VAL A 840 -2.58 21.29 28.28
C VAL A 840 -1.31 21.06 27.47
N ARG A 841 -0.41 20.25 28.02
CA ARG A 841 0.96 20.03 27.50
C ARG A 841 1.23 18.60 27.04
N GLY A 842 0.30 17.67 27.27
CA GLY A 842 0.43 16.30 26.81
C GLY A 842 -0.91 15.59 26.60
N VAL A 843 -0.93 14.56 25.76
CA VAL A 843 -2.04 13.61 25.68
C VAL A 843 -1.50 12.20 25.47
N SER A 844 -2.06 11.22 26.20
CA SER A 844 -1.63 9.82 26.16
C SER A 844 -2.81 8.88 26.00
N TYR A 845 -2.66 7.91 25.10
CA TYR A 845 -3.68 6.91 24.79
C TYR A 845 -3.25 5.54 25.31
N PHE A 846 -4.22 4.80 25.84
CA PHE A 846 -4.06 3.46 26.40
C PHE A 846 -5.12 2.54 25.83
N CYS A 847 -4.78 1.28 25.56
CA CYS A 847 -5.77 0.30 25.14
C CYS A 847 -5.45 -1.12 25.60
N GLY A 848 -6.47 -1.96 25.57
CA GLY A 848 -6.41 -3.32 26.08
C GLY A 848 -7.64 -4.15 25.77
N VAL A 849 -7.57 -5.46 26.06
CA VAL A 849 -8.79 -6.28 26.09
C VAL A 849 -9.65 -5.92 27.29
N LEU A 850 -10.96 -6.12 27.15
CA LEU A 850 -11.92 -6.07 28.23
C LEU A 850 -12.58 -7.44 28.33
N GLU A 851 -12.65 -7.99 29.54
CA GLU A 851 -13.31 -9.27 29.76
C GLU A 851 -14.80 -9.18 29.35
N ASP A 852 -15.25 -10.21 28.63
CA ASP A 852 -16.63 -10.29 28.16
C ASP A 852 -17.59 -10.51 29.33
N ALA A 853 -18.62 -9.68 29.39
CA ALA A 853 -19.68 -9.76 30.38
C ALA A 853 -21.04 -9.83 29.67
N PRO A 854 -21.50 -11.05 29.30
CA PRO A 854 -22.75 -11.22 28.57
C PRO A 854 -23.94 -10.62 29.32
N GLY A 855 -24.78 -9.86 28.61
CA GLY A 855 -25.96 -9.22 29.19
C GLY A 855 -25.71 -7.87 29.85
N GLU A 856 -24.47 -7.39 29.95
CA GLU A 856 -24.21 -6.01 30.34
C GLU A 856 -24.84 -5.04 29.32
N THR A 857 -25.40 -3.96 29.82
CA THR A 857 -25.76 -2.80 29.00
C THR A 857 -24.51 -2.03 28.57
N VAL A 858 -24.65 -1.20 27.54
CA VAL A 858 -23.61 -0.25 27.12
C VAL A 858 -23.09 0.57 28.31
N ALA A 859 -23.98 1.21 29.06
CA ALA A 859 -23.60 2.05 30.20
C ALA A 859 -22.82 1.28 31.28
N GLN A 860 -23.22 0.05 31.59
CA GLN A 860 -22.50 -0.81 32.54
C GLN A 860 -21.09 -1.15 32.05
N SER A 861 -20.94 -1.52 30.78
CA SER A 861 -19.62 -1.82 30.21
C SER A 861 -18.68 -0.60 30.21
N HIS A 862 -19.18 0.60 29.90
CA HIS A 862 -18.42 1.84 30.01
C HIS A 862 -18.03 2.15 31.47
N ALA A 863 -18.95 1.99 32.42
CA ALA A 863 -18.66 2.19 33.84
C ALA A 863 -17.57 1.22 34.34
N ARG A 864 -17.60 -0.04 33.89
CA ARG A 864 -16.57 -1.04 34.20
C ARG A 864 -15.22 -0.70 33.60
N ALA A 865 -15.16 -0.32 32.32
CA ALA A 865 -13.93 0.14 31.68
C ALA A 865 -13.36 1.40 32.37
N ARG A 866 -14.22 2.33 32.79
CA ARG A 866 -13.83 3.52 33.54
C ARG A 866 -13.25 3.16 34.91
N ALA A 867 -13.93 2.33 35.69
CA ALA A 867 -13.45 1.89 37.00
C ALA A 867 -12.07 1.23 36.89
N ARG A 868 -11.89 0.37 35.88
CA ARG A 868 -10.61 -0.28 35.60
C ARG A 868 -9.52 0.70 35.17
N GLY A 869 -9.85 1.66 34.31
CA GLY A 869 -8.89 2.68 33.87
C GLY A 869 -8.42 3.56 35.02
N ILE A 870 -9.30 3.89 35.96
CA ILE A 870 -8.92 4.64 37.17
C ILE A 870 -7.98 3.82 38.05
N ALA A 871 -8.28 2.53 38.28
CA ALA A 871 -7.40 1.64 39.02
C ALA A 871 -6.02 1.54 38.36
N TYR A 872 -5.97 1.33 37.04
CA TYR A 872 -4.72 1.31 36.27
C TYR A 872 -3.89 2.59 36.41
N VAL A 873 -4.53 3.76 36.36
CA VAL A 873 -3.85 5.06 36.53
C VAL A 873 -3.26 5.21 37.94
N GLN A 874 -3.91 4.65 38.95
CA GLN A 874 -3.49 4.78 40.35
C GLN A 874 -2.47 3.71 40.77
N GLU A 875 -2.61 2.49 40.27
CA GLU A 875 -1.87 1.32 40.75
C GLU A 875 -0.68 0.97 39.85
N ASP A 876 -0.85 1.02 38.52
CA ASP A 876 0.11 0.48 37.56
C ASP A 876 0.94 1.56 36.85
N LEU A 877 0.26 2.62 36.40
CA LEU A 877 0.87 3.71 35.63
C LEU A 877 2.03 4.43 36.35
N PRO A 878 2.07 4.55 37.70
CA PRO A 878 3.23 5.11 38.40
C PRO A 878 4.56 4.39 38.14
N ALA A 879 4.54 3.11 37.73
CA ALA A 879 5.77 2.41 37.35
C ALA A 879 6.38 2.94 36.03
N LEU A 880 5.58 3.57 35.17
CA LEU A 880 6.04 4.29 33.99
C LEU A 880 6.23 5.78 34.29
N TRP A 881 5.32 6.38 35.07
CA TRP A 881 5.26 7.80 35.40
C TRP A 881 5.40 8.02 36.92
N PRO A 882 6.61 7.90 37.48
CA PRO A 882 6.82 7.91 38.94
C PRO A 882 6.43 9.21 39.63
N LYS A 883 6.22 10.29 38.87
CA LYS A 883 5.77 11.60 39.39
C LYS A 883 4.27 11.86 39.21
N LEU A 884 3.50 10.84 38.83
CA LEU A 884 2.05 10.91 38.70
C LEU A 884 1.35 11.02 40.06
N LEU A 885 1.98 10.46 41.11
CA LEU A 885 1.46 10.48 42.46
C LEU A 885 2.12 11.60 43.28
N THR A 886 1.38 12.18 44.21
CA THR A 886 1.89 13.03 45.28
C THR A 886 2.73 12.22 46.27
N ASP A 887 3.49 12.89 47.13
CA ASP A 887 4.38 12.24 48.10
C ASP A 887 3.64 11.32 49.10
N ASP A 888 2.34 11.54 49.33
CA ASP A 888 1.46 10.69 50.14
C ASP A 888 0.83 9.51 49.35
N GLY A 889 1.28 9.28 48.12
CA GLY A 889 0.87 8.14 47.28
C GLY A 889 -0.49 8.29 46.61
N ARG A 890 -1.05 9.50 46.58
CA ARG A 890 -2.34 9.78 45.92
C ARG A 890 -2.12 10.29 44.50
N LEU A 891 -3.11 10.12 43.62
CA LEU A 891 -3.06 10.72 42.28
C LEU A 891 -2.99 12.25 42.40
N ASP A 892 -1.95 12.86 41.82
CA ASP A 892 -1.88 14.31 41.67
C ASP A 892 -2.83 14.75 40.55
N GLY A 893 -4.06 15.09 40.95
CA GLY A 893 -5.07 15.57 40.02
C GLY A 893 -4.66 16.84 39.27
N SER A 894 -3.73 17.65 39.78
CA SER A 894 -3.29 18.88 39.11
C SER A 894 -2.61 18.61 37.77
N LEU A 895 -2.10 17.38 37.58
CA LEU A 895 -1.49 16.90 36.34
C LEU A 895 -2.51 16.57 35.24
N LEU A 896 -3.81 16.49 35.56
CA LEU A 896 -4.89 16.20 34.62
C LEU A 896 -5.58 17.50 34.17
N ALA A 897 -5.79 17.64 32.87
CA ALA A 897 -6.49 18.77 32.28
C ALA A 897 -8.00 18.64 32.48
N ASP A 898 -8.62 19.67 33.05
CA ASP A 898 -10.08 19.77 33.23
C ASP A 898 -10.55 21.21 33.06
N ALA A 899 -11.31 21.47 31.99
CA ALA A 899 -11.85 22.78 31.68
C ALA A 899 -12.88 23.27 32.71
N ARG A 900 -13.50 22.35 33.47
CA ARG A 900 -14.50 22.66 34.50
C ARG A 900 -13.88 22.93 35.88
N GLY A 901 -12.55 22.86 35.99
CA GLY A 901 -11.81 23.25 37.19
C GLY A 901 -12.09 22.38 38.43
N ARG A 902 -12.46 21.10 38.28
CA ARG A 902 -12.62 20.18 39.42
C ARG A 902 -11.29 20.00 40.16
N ALA A 903 -11.34 19.47 41.38
CA ALA A 903 -10.16 19.30 42.24
C ALA A 903 -9.79 17.81 42.44
N GLY A 904 -8.49 17.55 42.58
CA GLY A 904 -7.96 16.22 42.88
C GLY A 904 -8.41 15.14 41.89
N ALA A 905 -8.72 13.95 42.40
CA ALA A 905 -9.12 12.79 41.59
C ALA A 905 -10.40 13.00 40.77
N ALA A 906 -11.26 13.98 41.11
CA ALA A 906 -12.47 14.28 40.33
C ALA A 906 -12.15 14.81 38.92
N ARG A 907 -10.91 15.24 38.65
CA ARG A 907 -10.45 15.58 37.30
C ARG A 907 -10.42 14.38 36.34
N LEU A 908 -10.45 13.14 36.86
CA LEU A 908 -10.64 11.94 36.05
C LEU A 908 -11.99 11.94 35.31
N ASP A 909 -13.02 12.64 35.81
CA ASP A 909 -14.30 12.79 35.07
C ASP A 909 -14.16 13.65 33.80
N ALA A 910 -13.03 14.33 33.60
CA ALA A 910 -12.74 15.10 32.39
C ALA A 910 -11.98 14.29 31.35
N GLN A 911 -11.55 13.08 31.70
CA GLN A 911 -10.76 12.20 30.84
C GLN A 911 -11.67 11.21 30.12
N TYR A 912 -11.17 10.62 29.05
CA TYR A 912 -11.97 9.74 28.20
C TYR A 912 -11.75 8.28 28.57
N PHE A 913 -12.85 7.56 28.89
CA PHE A 913 -12.84 6.12 29.16
C PHE A 913 -13.94 5.44 28.36
N ARG A 914 -13.56 4.41 27.59
CA ARG A 914 -14.46 3.72 26.67
C ARG A 914 -14.36 2.21 26.76
N ALA A 915 -15.51 1.55 26.70
CA ALA A 915 -15.61 0.12 26.39
C ALA A 915 -16.12 -0.07 24.95
N ASN A 916 -15.60 -1.07 24.27
CA ASN A 916 -16.01 -1.49 22.93
C ASN A 916 -16.55 -2.93 23.01
N ALA A 917 -17.66 -3.10 23.73
CA ALA A 917 -18.16 -4.42 24.10
C ALA A 917 -19.35 -4.91 23.25
N HIS A 918 -19.97 -4.02 22.45
CA HIS A 918 -21.30 -4.24 21.87
C HIS A 918 -21.30 -4.25 20.35
N GLY A 919 -22.11 -5.14 19.77
CA GLY A 919 -22.43 -5.18 18.35
C GLY A 919 -21.21 -4.97 17.44
N GLY A 920 -21.23 -3.90 16.65
CA GLY A 920 -20.21 -3.66 15.63
C GLY A 920 -18.84 -3.18 16.12
N GLU A 921 -18.69 -2.92 17.42
CA GLU A 921 -17.49 -2.32 18.00
C GLU A 921 -16.43 -3.36 18.38
N ARG A 922 -16.82 -4.64 18.50
CA ARG A 922 -15.96 -5.72 18.99
C ARG A 922 -14.82 -6.03 18.02
N TYR A 923 -13.64 -6.31 18.55
CA TYR A 923 -12.47 -6.67 17.76
C TYR A 923 -12.59 -8.11 17.23
N VAL A 924 -12.19 -8.36 15.98
CA VAL A 924 -12.28 -9.68 15.35
C VAL A 924 -11.00 -10.47 15.61
N GLN A 925 -11.13 -11.64 16.21
CA GLN A 925 -10.00 -12.47 16.61
C GLN A 925 -9.64 -13.52 15.56
N SER A 926 -8.39 -13.98 15.66
CA SER A 926 -7.81 -15.01 14.78
C SER A 926 -7.40 -16.21 15.63
N ILE A 927 -8.40 -16.78 16.29
CA ILE A 927 -8.27 -17.92 17.20
C ILE A 927 -7.90 -19.19 16.42
N SER A 928 -7.02 -20.01 16.98
CA SER A 928 -6.61 -21.27 16.34
C SER A 928 -7.81 -22.16 15.98
N GLY A 929 -7.76 -22.78 14.81
CA GLY A 929 -8.80 -23.68 14.29
C GLY A 929 -10.05 -23.00 13.71
N THR A 930 -10.18 -21.67 13.83
CA THR A 930 -11.35 -20.91 13.37
C THR A 930 -11.20 -20.33 11.95
N ILE A 931 -9.97 -20.01 11.51
CA ILE A 931 -9.73 -19.33 10.22
C ILE A 931 -10.20 -20.17 9.04
N ARG A 932 -9.99 -21.49 9.06
CA ARG A 932 -10.47 -22.42 8.01
C ARG A 932 -12.00 -22.45 7.81
N ARG A 933 -12.77 -21.86 8.74
CA ARG A 933 -14.23 -21.74 8.67
C ARG A 933 -14.68 -20.41 8.08
N ARG A 934 -13.77 -19.46 7.86
CA ARG A 934 -14.06 -18.19 7.21
C ARG A 934 -14.35 -18.43 5.73
N LEU A 935 -15.33 -17.71 5.20
CA LEU A 935 -15.68 -17.75 3.77
C LEU A 935 -14.85 -16.72 3.02
N LYS A 936 -14.57 -16.95 1.74
CA LYS A 936 -14.15 -15.87 0.84
C LYS A 936 -15.33 -14.95 0.51
N THR A 937 -15.02 -13.81 -0.12
CA THR A 937 -16.01 -12.76 -0.44
C THR A 937 -17.24 -13.28 -1.20
N ASP A 938 -17.07 -14.27 -2.08
CA ASP A 938 -18.09 -14.80 -2.99
C ASP A 938 -18.59 -16.21 -2.62
N GLU A 939 -18.19 -16.75 -1.47
CA GLU A 939 -18.53 -18.11 -1.04
C GLU A 939 -19.82 -18.20 -0.19
N THR A 940 -20.65 -17.17 -0.22
CA THR A 940 -21.94 -17.11 0.50
C THR A 940 -22.93 -18.19 0.07
N GLY A 941 -22.77 -18.72 -1.14
CA GLY A 941 -23.74 -19.61 -1.80
C GLY A 941 -24.97 -18.88 -2.35
N VAL A 942 -24.96 -17.54 -2.32
CA VAL A 942 -26.02 -16.68 -2.83
C VAL A 942 -25.41 -15.75 -3.88
N ASP A 943 -25.93 -15.84 -5.10
CA ASP A 943 -25.24 -15.31 -6.28
C ASP A 943 -25.02 -13.79 -6.20
N ASN A 944 -25.96 -13.00 -5.67
CA ASN A 944 -25.85 -11.53 -5.60
C ASN A 944 -25.51 -11.01 -4.20
N LEU A 945 -24.90 -11.85 -3.35
CA LEU A 945 -24.48 -11.49 -2.00
C LEU A 945 -22.98 -11.75 -1.83
N LEU A 946 -22.25 -10.70 -1.47
CA LEU A 946 -20.83 -10.76 -1.16
C LEU A 946 -20.55 -10.31 0.27
N LEU A 947 -19.42 -10.76 0.82
CA LEU A 947 -18.96 -10.39 2.15
C LEU A 947 -17.70 -9.53 2.06
N ALA A 948 -17.61 -8.51 2.92
CA ALA A 948 -16.40 -7.73 3.12
C ALA A 948 -16.17 -7.54 4.63
N GLY A 949 -14.92 -7.68 5.09
CA GLY A 949 -14.56 -7.56 6.49
C GLY A 949 -13.24 -8.25 6.84
N ASP A 950 -12.68 -7.90 8.00
CA ASP A 950 -11.49 -8.54 8.57
C ASP A 950 -11.76 -9.97 9.11
N TRP A 951 -13.04 -10.37 9.19
CA TRP A 951 -13.51 -11.67 9.67
C TRP A 951 -13.68 -12.74 8.58
N ILE A 952 -13.59 -12.36 7.31
CA ILE A 952 -13.65 -13.31 6.18
C ILE A 952 -12.26 -13.86 5.84
N ASP A 953 -12.18 -14.84 4.94
CA ASP A 953 -10.91 -15.31 4.38
C ASP A 953 -10.43 -14.30 3.33
N ASN A 954 -9.52 -13.42 3.76
CA ASN A 954 -8.92 -12.37 2.93
C ASN A 954 -7.42 -12.60 2.68
N GLY A 955 -6.88 -13.73 3.13
CA GLY A 955 -5.47 -14.10 2.97
C GLY A 955 -4.52 -13.48 4.00
N PHE A 956 -4.85 -12.33 4.58
CA PHE A 956 -4.12 -11.82 5.75
C PHE A 956 -4.64 -12.46 7.05
N ASN A 957 -5.96 -12.60 7.17
CA ASN A 957 -6.66 -13.33 8.23
C ASN A 957 -6.27 -12.91 9.67
N CYS A 958 -6.06 -11.61 9.86
CA CYS A 958 -5.85 -10.98 11.16
C CYS A 958 -6.70 -9.69 11.24
N GLY A 959 -7.24 -9.37 12.43
CA GLY A 959 -8.10 -8.21 12.64
C GLY A 959 -7.33 -6.89 12.48
N CYS A 960 -7.41 -6.25 11.33
CA CYS A 960 -6.78 -4.95 11.13
C CYS A 960 -7.34 -4.21 9.91
N ILE A 961 -6.96 -2.93 9.78
CA ILE A 961 -7.37 -2.09 8.65
C ILE A 961 -6.91 -2.66 7.30
N GLU A 962 -5.72 -3.25 7.24
CA GLU A 962 -5.17 -3.83 6.00
C GLU A 962 -6.01 -5.01 5.53
N ALA A 963 -6.37 -5.94 6.42
CA ALA A 963 -7.26 -7.06 6.10
C ALA A 963 -8.64 -6.60 5.63
N ALA A 964 -9.20 -5.60 6.30
CA ALA A 964 -10.49 -5.03 5.93
C ALA A 964 -10.44 -4.37 4.54
N VAL A 965 -9.39 -3.60 4.22
CA VAL A 965 -9.20 -3.02 2.88
C VAL A 965 -9.01 -4.12 1.83
N ILE A 966 -8.17 -5.13 2.07
CA ILE A 966 -7.98 -6.28 1.17
C ILE A 966 -9.34 -6.93 0.85
N SER A 967 -10.17 -7.18 1.86
CA SER A 967 -11.48 -7.79 1.67
C SER A 967 -12.43 -6.94 0.81
N GLY A 968 -12.39 -5.60 0.97
CA GLY A 968 -13.20 -4.69 0.15
C GLY A 968 -12.75 -4.64 -1.31
N LEU A 969 -11.43 -4.66 -1.53
CA LEU A 969 -10.85 -4.76 -2.88
C LEU A 969 -11.19 -6.10 -3.55
N GLN A 970 -11.18 -7.20 -2.80
CA GLN A 970 -11.62 -8.52 -3.28
C GLN A 970 -13.10 -8.52 -3.69
N CYS A 971 -13.95 -7.87 -2.90
CA CYS A 971 -15.36 -7.71 -3.20
C CYS A 971 -15.58 -6.92 -4.50
N ALA A 972 -14.94 -5.75 -4.65
CA ALA A 972 -15.02 -4.96 -5.88
C ALA A 972 -14.49 -5.73 -7.10
N ARG A 973 -13.38 -6.48 -6.94
CA ARG A 973 -12.83 -7.36 -7.97
C ARG A 973 -13.84 -8.42 -8.41
N SER A 974 -14.56 -9.04 -7.46
CA SER A 974 -15.58 -10.05 -7.76
C SER A 974 -16.83 -9.48 -8.42
N ILE A 975 -17.26 -8.27 -8.03
CA ILE A 975 -18.45 -7.62 -8.60
C ILE A 975 -18.18 -7.12 -10.03
N ALA A 976 -17.05 -6.43 -10.21
CA ALA A 976 -16.76 -5.72 -11.44
C ALA A 976 -15.84 -6.50 -12.41
N GLY A 977 -15.38 -7.70 -12.05
CA GLY A 977 -14.49 -8.50 -12.88
C GLY A 977 -13.15 -7.81 -13.16
N LEU A 978 -12.66 -7.01 -12.20
CA LEU A 978 -11.47 -6.19 -12.37
C LEU A 978 -10.20 -7.05 -12.38
N ASP A 979 -9.22 -6.71 -13.22
CA ASP A 979 -7.86 -7.26 -13.07
C ASP A 979 -7.09 -6.46 -12.00
N LEU A 980 -7.58 -6.54 -10.76
CA LEU A 980 -7.01 -5.85 -9.62
C LEU A 980 -6.01 -6.76 -8.89
N GLU A 981 -4.73 -6.38 -8.93
CA GLU A 981 -3.70 -6.96 -8.07
C GLU A 981 -3.85 -6.41 -6.64
N ILE A 982 -3.92 -7.30 -5.66
CA ILE A 982 -4.08 -6.95 -4.24
C ILE A 982 -2.84 -7.45 -3.49
N PRO A 983 -1.83 -6.58 -3.27
CA PRO A 983 -0.60 -6.95 -2.60
C PRO A 983 -0.85 -7.65 -1.25
N GLY A 984 -0.26 -8.84 -1.07
CA GLY A 984 -0.27 -9.52 0.23
C GLY A 984 -1.55 -10.28 0.55
N GLU A 985 -2.47 -10.43 -0.41
CA GLU A 985 -3.59 -11.37 -0.32
C GLU A 985 -3.13 -12.85 -0.34
N THR A 986 -1.87 -13.11 -0.71
CA THR A 986 -1.25 -14.43 -0.63
C THR A 986 0.10 -14.35 0.07
N ASP A 987 0.62 -15.49 0.52
CA ASP A 987 1.97 -15.61 1.08
C ASP A 987 3.07 -15.64 0.00
N ALA A 988 2.80 -15.19 -1.24
CA ALA A 988 3.78 -15.14 -2.33
C ALA A 988 5.03 -14.32 -1.96
N TRP A 989 4.87 -13.28 -1.13
CA TRP A 989 5.96 -12.48 -0.58
C TRP A 989 6.92 -13.33 0.27
N LEU A 990 6.43 -14.37 0.97
CA LEU A 990 7.25 -15.28 1.77
C LEU A 990 8.20 -16.10 0.87
N HIS A 991 7.72 -16.58 -0.28
CA HIS A 991 8.58 -17.31 -1.23
C HIS A 991 9.72 -16.44 -1.74
N GLN A 992 9.44 -15.17 -1.99
CA GLN A 992 10.44 -14.19 -2.37
C GLN A 992 11.44 -13.94 -1.23
N LEU A 993 11.04 -13.96 0.04
CA LEU A 993 11.96 -13.89 1.19
C LEU A 993 12.98 -15.04 1.18
N PHE A 994 12.59 -16.24 0.72
CA PHE A 994 13.44 -17.43 0.66
C PHE A 994 14.08 -17.68 -0.72
N GLY A 995 13.99 -16.72 -1.64
CA GLY A 995 14.64 -16.78 -2.95
C GLY A 995 14.02 -17.78 -3.93
N ARG A 996 12.73 -18.09 -3.80
CA ARG A 996 11.99 -18.93 -4.75
C ARG A 996 11.01 -18.10 -5.60
N PRO A 997 10.95 -18.32 -6.93
CA PRO A 997 9.84 -17.83 -7.72
C PRO A 997 8.54 -18.52 -7.29
N PHE A 998 7.50 -17.74 -7.04
CA PHE A 998 6.16 -18.25 -6.76
C PHE A 998 5.41 -18.48 -8.08
N THR A 999 4.81 -19.66 -8.26
CA THR A 999 4.19 -20.06 -9.54
C THR A 999 2.71 -20.43 -9.41
N ARG A 1000 2.06 -20.19 -8.26
CA ARG A 1000 0.62 -20.45 -8.11
C ARG A 1000 -0.18 -19.18 -8.34
N GLU A 1001 -1.30 -19.30 -9.06
CA GLU A 1001 -2.29 -18.23 -9.15
C GLU A 1001 -2.95 -17.98 -7.79
N SER A 1002 -3.37 -16.73 -7.54
CA SER A 1002 -4.06 -16.35 -6.31
C SER A 1002 -5.37 -17.15 -6.17
N PRO A 1003 -5.60 -17.88 -5.06
CA PRO A 1003 -6.84 -18.62 -4.83
C PRO A 1003 -8.06 -17.71 -4.60
N TYR A 1004 -7.85 -16.39 -4.58
CA TYR A 1004 -8.84 -15.33 -4.46
C TYR A 1004 -9.19 -14.66 -5.80
N ARG A 1005 -8.54 -15.06 -6.92
CA ARG A 1005 -8.99 -14.66 -8.25
C ARG A 1005 -10.28 -15.43 -8.56
N ALA A 1006 -11.41 -14.74 -8.45
CA ALA A 1006 -12.71 -15.27 -8.82
C ALA A 1006 -12.69 -15.72 -10.30
N ARG A 1007 -13.46 -16.77 -10.62
CA ARG A 1007 -13.83 -17.02 -12.02
C ARG A 1007 -14.74 -15.86 -12.45
N PRO A 1008 -14.51 -15.22 -13.61
CA PRO A 1008 -15.38 -14.13 -14.06
C PRO A 1008 -16.83 -14.62 -14.09
N ARG A 1009 -17.72 -13.83 -13.47
CA ARG A 1009 -19.16 -14.09 -13.38
C ARG A 1009 -19.89 -13.77 -14.67
#